data_AF-A0A1A9BPA3-F1
#
_entry.id   AF-A0A1A9BPA3-F1
#
_cell.length_a   1.000
_cell.length_b   1.000
_cell.length_c   1.000
_cell.angle_alpha   90.00
_cell.angle_beta   90.00
_cell.angle_gamma   90.00
#
_symmetry.space_group_name_H-M   'P 1'
#
loop_
_entity.id
_entity.type
_entity.pdbx_description
1 polymer ?
#
loop_
_entity_poly.entity_id
_entity_poly.type
_entity_poly.pdbx_seq_one_letter_code
_entity_poly.pdbx_strand_id
1 'polypeptide(L)'
;MVSLPPDVWAELFYDGDWQPVSRDVRATRTVSVSRGLTSESARAAEPASGEITLNNRGRRYAPRDPSSVIHDHGRNTPIRYGYKVGSPWAVFDDPNVLIYQSLFTLDDPALDVSGDLDLRVDIALEDWSTSQLLALRAVPSTNYCWALEIVNGTLMLQWYPDGTTSSRTYLLSTEAISGYHGQRMTVRAVLDTDNGAGGHTVRFYTGRTVDDDDTEWNLLGAPVTGTGTTSLFTGNAYMEIGGSFAASNLGPDGGFIPDMRGRAYALQLRDSGTVKVNMSTRSASPGGTTFVDGTGLTWSRGGTAVLTNRHVRLSGEVPEWPATRDQSGNESRITVNPAGISRRMDAGNVPQDSALLRYIKSQGPIECWPLTDGVDTSGGKAMNGSPDMRLDLDSGTATPKWGQGRLADWIEPVVLLPSGSDGQLRGSTPRAASAATGWSVDFFYNGRQDLDVTIADYGDLTDADPRVGWTLGLEASSDQITLLSVSAGDSSSSVALQATVNSAGIFDGRLHHIRLTTTVSGANSLFQVFVDGVSRASGTATGYASEAVYFVRPTWFYSAVTQDIPAIGYITYWGSTAPSAADMYDAATGFQGEAAGARIERLAAEAGYVASVAGESAYQRPMGIQGQRKLLELLNEANTTNFGYLVDARDRPEIIHRGHSTLWNQHPAIVIDFSAGLVKTYKWRDDDRLTENDVSVKREYGSVPSRQVLEEGALSVQDYPDGVGRYDKAYTYSLYEDADAAQTAYMRLHLGTYNGVRVTRLTLDLANPRVHQMIDDILRADVGDLIRLTHPPKELGPDDIDILINGYTEESDDVQWTITFNCVPGEPWTALTVGVDGRDRIDTAGCELAEDLDETETSVDVTTTALYRWVDSAAYQADFPFDVRTGGEVMRVLMCGPILNSNPTFQSGVSGWTATNATIDAATGLSPDGSNHVAKLTSAAGSTPRAASGLCPVVAGQTYTAVGQLMAPVALPSTAGVNVNWRNNVGGLISTSSSPITLTAGQWTAVSNSFTAPVGAVNAEVVIVEGGTPGAGYVLYADNVALIDDALVDSLSQTFHVIRGINGVSKAHSTGQPISLARPVYIPL
;
A
#
# COMPACT_ATOMS: atom_id res chain seq x y z
N MET A 1 26.02 21.14 -21.34
CA MET A 1 24.93 21.96 -20.77
C MET A 1 23.63 21.37 -21.23
N VAL A 2 22.64 21.24 -20.34
CA VAL A 2 21.29 20.80 -20.68
C VAL A 2 20.69 21.83 -21.64
N SER A 3 19.97 21.39 -22.68
CA SER A 3 19.30 22.31 -23.61
C SER A 3 18.15 23.02 -22.90
N LEU A 4 18.10 24.35 -23.02
CA LEU A 4 16.97 25.17 -22.57
C LEU A 4 16.31 25.87 -23.78
N PRO A 5 14.98 25.81 -23.90
CA PRO A 5 14.09 24.98 -23.09
C PRO A 5 14.35 23.48 -23.30
N PRO A 6 13.92 22.61 -22.36
CA PRO A 6 13.91 21.17 -22.60
C PRO A 6 13.06 20.81 -23.83
N ASP A 7 13.27 19.63 -24.42
CA ASP A 7 12.49 19.17 -25.59
C ASP A 7 11.05 18.84 -25.16
N VAL A 8 10.18 19.85 -25.22
CA VAL A 8 8.75 19.74 -24.89
C VAL A 8 8.01 19.03 -26.02
N TRP A 9 7.29 17.97 -25.66
CA TRP A 9 6.32 17.31 -26.52
C TRP A 9 4.90 17.58 -26.04
N ALA A 10 3.98 17.73 -26.99
CA ALA A 10 2.57 18.00 -26.75
C ALA A 10 1.70 17.44 -27.89
N GLU A 11 0.54 16.89 -27.52
CA GLU A 11 -0.49 16.32 -28.39
C GLU A 11 -1.89 16.75 -27.95
N LEU A 12 -2.80 16.91 -28.93
CA LEU A 12 -4.20 17.24 -28.74
C LEU A 12 -5.06 16.12 -29.32
N PHE A 13 -6.12 15.72 -28.60
CA PHE A 13 -7.02 14.67 -29.07
C PHE A 13 -8.19 15.26 -29.85
N TYR A 14 -8.28 14.92 -31.14
CA TYR A 14 -9.39 15.29 -32.04
C TYR A 14 -9.46 14.30 -33.20
N ASP A 15 -10.59 14.23 -33.91
CA ASP A 15 -10.84 13.24 -34.98
C ASP A 15 -10.61 11.76 -34.56
N GLY A 16 -10.72 11.47 -33.26
CA GLY A 16 -10.57 10.12 -32.71
C GLY A 16 -9.12 9.66 -32.45
N ASP A 17 -8.12 10.53 -32.60
CA ASP A 17 -6.71 10.19 -32.39
C ASP A 17 -5.91 11.35 -31.75
N TRP A 18 -4.73 11.02 -31.19
CA TRP A 18 -3.79 12.00 -30.65
C TRP A 18 -2.95 12.63 -31.76
N GLN A 19 -3.02 13.94 -31.89
CA GLN A 19 -2.38 14.69 -32.97
C GLN A 19 -1.27 15.61 -32.43
N PRO A 20 -0.07 15.62 -33.05
CA PRO A 20 1.06 16.38 -32.54
C PRO A 20 0.88 17.90 -32.69
N VAL A 21 1.05 18.62 -31.59
CA VAL A 21 1.02 20.10 -31.55
C VAL A 21 2.33 20.69 -31.02
N SER A 22 3.36 19.86 -30.82
CA SER A 22 4.65 20.26 -30.24
C SER A 22 5.32 21.42 -30.99
N ARG A 23 5.19 21.47 -32.33
CA ARG A 23 5.71 22.56 -33.18
C ARG A 23 5.07 23.92 -32.93
N ASP A 24 3.88 23.93 -32.33
CA ASP A 24 3.16 25.16 -32.02
C ASP A 24 3.48 25.67 -30.60
N VAL A 25 4.11 24.85 -29.75
CA VAL A 25 4.49 25.24 -28.38
C VAL A 25 5.53 26.35 -28.43
N ARG A 26 5.29 27.42 -27.66
CA ARG A 26 6.21 28.57 -27.61
C ARG A 26 7.30 28.39 -26.57
N ALA A 27 8.51 28.12 -27.03
CA ALA A 27 9.73 27.98 -26.23
C ALA A 27 10.04 29.15 -25.26
N THR A 28 9.64 30.38 -25.59
CA THR A 28 9.90 31.61 -24.79
C THR A 28 8.85 31.88 -23.72
N ARG A 29 7.96 30.92 -23.46
CA ARG A 29 6.89 31.02 -22.47
C ARG A 29 6.96 29.81 -21.56
N THR A 30 6.72 30.05 -20.29
CA THR A 30 6.71 29.01 -19.27
C THR A 30 5.66 27.96 -19.62
N VAL A 31 6.10 26.70 -19.61
CA VAL A 31 5.26 25.52 -19.55
C VAL A 31 5.24 25.09 -18.09
N SER A 32 4.06 24.96 -17.50
CA SER A 32 3.91 24.56 -16.10
C SER A 32 2.99 23.36 -15.92
N VAL A 33 3.26 22.63 -14.84
CA VAL A 33 2.42 21.54 -14.33
C VAL A 33 2.39 21.63 -12.81
N SER A 34 1.21 21.53 -12.20
CA SER A 34 1.04 21.37 -10.76
C SER A 34 0.15 20.17 -10.46
N ARG A 35 0.54 19.37 -9.46
CA ARG A 35 -0.18 18.14 -9.07
C ARG A 35 -0.03 17.85 -7.57
N GLY A 36 -1.07 17.31 -6.96
CA GLY A 36 -1.09 16.96 -5.54
C GLY A 36 -1.48 18.13 -4.65
N LEU A 37 -1.12 18.05 -3.36
CA LEU A 37 -1.46 19.05 -2.37
C LEU A 37 -0.58 20.30 -2.51
N THR A 38 -1.20 21.47 -2.36
CA THR A 38 -0.56 22.78 -2.56
C THR A 38 0.19 23.29 -1.32
N SER A 39 -0.04 22.67 -0.15
CA SER A 39 0.61 22.99 1.12
C SER A 39 0.52 21.83 2.11
N GLU A 40 1.35 21.86 3.15
CA GLU A 40 1.33 20.93 4.29
C GLU A 40 0.02 20.90 5.09
N SER A 41 -0.83 21.94 4.95
CA SER A 41 -2.12 22.05 5.64
C SER A 41 -3.33 21.70 4.76
N ALA A 42 -3.12 21.45 3.47
CA ALA A 42 -4.20 21.04 2.58
C ALA A 42 -4.71 19.64 2.97
N ARG A 43 -6.02 19.40 2.83
CA ARG A 43 -6.66 18.11 3.18
C ARG A 43 -7.15 17.33 1.96
N ALA A 44 -7.17 17.97 0.80
CA ALA A 44 -7.53 17.39 -0.48
C ALA A 44 -6.65 18.03 -1.56
N ALA A 45 -6.33 17.26 -2.60
CA ALA A 45 -5.63 17.80 -3.76
C ALA A 45 -6.58 18.67 -4.59
N GLU A 46 -6.05 19.77 -5.12
CA GLU A 46 -6.70 20.48 -6.21
C GLU A 46 -6.55 19.69 -7.52
N PRO A 47 -7.41 19.91 -8.53
CA PRO A 47 -7.21 19.31 -9.84
C PRO A 47 -5.81 19.57 -10.36
N ALA A 48 -5.17 18.53 -10.91
CA ALA A 48 -3.91 18.69 -11.61
C ALA A 48 -4.10 19.76 -12.68
N SER A 49 -3.17 20.69 -12.77
CA SER A 49 -3.30 21.85 -13.64
C SER A 49 -2.01 22.12 -14.37
N GLY A 50 -2.11 22.85 -15.47
CA GLY A 50 -0.93 23.28 -16.19
C GLY A 50 -1.19 24.52 -17.02
N GLU A 51 -0.13 25.07 -17.56
CA GLU A 51 -0.18 26.20 -18.49
C GLU A 51 0.73 25.88 -19.68
N ILE A 52 0.19 26.03 -20.90
CA ILE A 52 0.97 25.89 -22.13
C ILE A 52 0.52 26.94 -23.15
N THR A 53 1.48 27.64 -23.75
CA THR A 53 1.20 28.65 -24.77
C THR A 53 1.48 28.10 -26.17
N LEU A 54 0.45 28.09 -27.02
CA LEU A 54 0.53 27.67 -28.42
C LEU A 54 0.52 28.87 -29.38
N ASN A 55 1.24 28.73 -30.48
CA ASN A 55 1.20 29.64 -31.61
C ASN A 55 -0.14 29.50 -32.34
N ASN A 56 -0.85 30.61 -32.51
CA ASN A 56 -2.16 30.64 -33.15
C ASN A 56 -2.23 31.64 -34.32
N ARG A 57 -1.09 31.93 -34.98
CA ARG A 57 -1.05 32.79 -36.20
C ARG A 57 -1.98 32.29 -37.30
N GLY A 58 -2.08 30.97 -37.47
CA GLY A 58 -2.95 30.34 -38.47
C GLY A 58 -4.39 30.11 -38.03
N ARG A 59 -4.83 30.62 -36.86
CA ARG A 59 -6.17 30.40 -36.29
C ARG A 59 -6.55 28.92 -36.11
N ARG A 60 -5.55 28.03 -36.00
CA ARG A 60 -5.74 26.58 -35.82
C ARG A 60 -6.53 26.25 -34.56
N TYR A 61 -6.46 27.11 -33.53
CA TYR A 61 -7.07 26.93 -32.22
C TYR A 61 -8.19 27.96 -31.94
N ALA A 62 -9.01 28.29 -32.93
CA ALA A 62 -10.10 29.26 -32.83
C ALA A 62 -11.47 28.54 -32.88
N PRO A 63 -12.15 28.30 -31.74
CA PRO A 63 -13.34 27.43 -31.69
C PRO A 63 -14.55 27.91 -32.53
N ARG A 64 -14.55 29.18 -32.96
CA ARG A 64 -15.63 29.77 -33.77
C ARG A 64 -15.24 29.98 -35.23
N ASP A 65 -14.04 29.59 -35.63
CA ASP A 65 -13.58 29.65 -37.02
C ASP A 65 -13.79 28.27 -37.66
N PRO A 66 -14.69 28.12 -38.66
CA PRO A 66 -14.92 26.84 -39.33
C PRO A 66 -13.69 26.23 -40.02
N SER A 67 -12.62 27.00 -40.20
CA SER A 67 -11.32 26.52 -40.71
C SER A 67 -10.35 26.05 -39.62
N SER A 68 -10.71 26.22 -38.34
CA SER A 68 -9.93 25.79 -37.18
C SER A 68 -10.04 24.29 -36.97
N VAL A 69 -8.95 23.68 -36.53
CA VAL A 69 -8.88 22.27 -36.15
C VAL A 69 -9.80 21.94 -34.96
N ILE A 70 -10.06 22.90 -34.06
CA ILE A 70 -10.87 22.67 -32.85
C ILE A 70 -12.31 23.19 -32.95
N HIS A 71 -12.80 23.54 -34.14
CA HIS A 71 -14.12 24.13 -34.35
C HIS A 71 -15.25 23.28 -33.69
N ASP A 72 -15.20 21.95 -33.85
CA ASP A 72 -16.22 21.04 -33.34
C ASP A 72 -15.86 20.40 -31.98
N HIS A 73 -14.61 20.55 -31.52
CA HIS A 73 -14.10 19.91 -30.29
C HIS A 73 -14.02 20.85 -29.08
N GLY A 74 -14.09 22.17 -29.29
CA GLY A 74 -14.45 23.18 -28.29
C GLY A 74 -13.84 23.04 -26.89
N ARG A 75 -14.67 23.16 -25.85
CA ARG A 75 -14.23 23.01 -24.44
C ARG A 75 -14.05 21.54 -24.08
N ASN A 76 -13.18 21.29 -23.11
CA ASN A 76 -12.79 19.96 -22.63
C ASN A 76 -12.08 19.09 -23.67
N THR A 77 -11.51 19.69 -24.74
CA THR A 77 -10.65 18.95 -25.66
C THR A 77 -9.46 18.37 -24.89
N PRO A 78 -9.20 17.05 -24.95
CA PRO A 78 -8.07 16.44 -24.24
C PRO A 78 -6.73 16.89 -24.83
N ILE A 79 -5.77 17.17 -23.96
CA ILE A 79 -4.40 17.54 -24.28
C ILE A 79 -3.44 16.80 -23.34
N ARG A 80 -2.30 16.36 -23.88
CA ARG A 80 -1.23 15.78 -23.07
C ARG A 80 0.11 16.37 -23.48
N TYR A 81 1.00 16.58 -22.51
CA TYR A 81 2.33 17.11 -22.78
C TYR A 81 3.33 16.75 -21.67
N GLY A 82 4.60 16.98 -21.98
CA GLY A 82 5.73 16.71 -21.10
C GLY A 82 7.04 16.83 -21.86
N TYR A 83 8.02 15.97 -21.55
CA TYR A 83 9.40 16.13 -22.01
C TYR A 83 9.95 14.86 -22.66
N LYS A 84 10.84 15.02 -23.65
CA LYS A 84 11.71 13.94 -24.16
C LYS A 84 13.08 14.06 -23.52
N VAL A 85 13.34 13.27 -22.49
CA VAL A 85 14.54 13.39 -21.66
C VAL A 85 14.82 12.08 -20.95
N GLY A 86 16.05 11.90 -20.47
CA GLY A 86 16.40 10.74 -19.68
C GLY A 86 16.52 9.45 -20.50
N SER A 87 16.58 8.35 -19.78
CA SER A 87 16.74 7.01 -20.34
C SER A 87 15.45 6.52 -21.01
N PRO A 88 15.53 5.78 -22.13
CA PRO A 88 14.33 5.21 -22.74
C PRO A 88 13.79 4.03 -21.93
N TRP A 89 12.51 3.74 -22.11
CA TRP A 89 11.82 2.51 -21.70
C TRP A 89 11.09 1.91 -22.88
N ALA A 90 10.76 0.61 -22.79
CA ALA A 90 9.93 -0.05 -23.77
C ALA A 90 8.45 0.18 -23.47
N VAL A 91 7.65 0.41 -24.50
CA VAL A 91 6.20 0.53 -24.45
C VAL A 91 5.57 -0.65 -25.18
N PHE A 92 4.55 -1.24 -24.54
CA PHE A 92 3.71 -2.34 -25.01
C PHE A 92 2.24 -1.90 -24.89
N ASP A 93 1.73 -1.13 -25.84
CA ASP A 93 0.42 -0.47 -25.72
C ASP A 93 -0.64 -1.01 -26.70
N ASP A 94 -0.30 -1.98 -27.55
CA ASP A 94 -1.24 -2.52 -28.53
C ASP A 94 -2.45 -3.17 -27.79
N PRO A 95 -3.68 -2.71 -28.05
CA PRO A 95 -4.87 -3.27 -27.41
C PRO A 95 -5.21 -4.68 -27.92
N ASN A 96 -4.67 -5.09 -29.07
CA ASN A 96 -4.85 -6.45 -29.58
C ASN A 96 -3.83 -7.38 -28.94
N VAL A 97 -4.27 -8.13 -27.93
CA VAL A 97 -3.47 -9.11 -27.17
C VAL A 97 -2.89 -10.27 -28.00
N LEU A 98 -3.16 -10.30 -29.31
CA LEU A 98 -2.58 -11.25 -30.27
C LEU A 98 -1.45 -10.65 -31.12
N ILE A 99 -1.14 -9.35 -30.96
CA ILE A 99 -0.05 -8.69 -31.66
C ILE A 99 1.21 -8.76 -30.80
N TYR A 100 2.24 -9.37 -31.38
CA TYR A 100 3.54 -9.55 -30.74
C TYR A 100 4.18 -8.20 -30.36
N GLN A 101 4.60 -8.07 -29.11
CA GLN A 101 5.30 -6.89 -28.59
C GLN A 101 6.24 -7.30 -27.45
N SER A 102 7.55 -7.31 -27.69
CA SER A 102 8.52 -7.77 -26.69
C SER A 102 9.87 -7.07 -26.79
N LEU A 103 10.68 -7.20 -25.74
CA LEU A 103 12.13 -7.18 -25.89
C LEU A 103 12.63 -8.61 -25.71
N PHE A 104 13.52 -9.06 -26.59
CA PHE A 104 14.05 -10.42 -26.53
C PHE A 104 15.56 -10.48 -26.77
N THR A 105 16.20 -11.48 -26.19
CA THR A 105 17.55 -11.93 -26.55
C THR A 105 17.49 -13.35 -27.09
N LEU A 106 18.38 -13.67 -28.04
CA LEU A 106 18.52 -15.03 -28.54
C LEU A 106 19.12 -15.95 -27.46
N ASP A 107 19.02 -17.26 -27.70
CA ASP A 107 19.61 -18.26 -26.82
C ASP A 107 21.13 -18.06 -26.67
N ASP A 108 21.58 -18.15 -25.43
CA ASP A 108 22.99 -18.07 -25.02
C ASP A 108 23.17 -18.94 -23.76
N PRO A 109 24.28 -19.71 -23.62
CA PRO A 109 24.54 -20.50 -22.41
C PRO A 109 24.54 -19.69 -21.11
N ALA A 110 24.77 -18.37 -21.16
CA ALA A 110 24.65 -17.48 -20.01
C ALA A 110 23.23 -17.43 -19.42
N LEU A 111 22.19 -17.77 -20.20
CA LEU A 111 20.80 -17.79 -19.75
C LEU A 111 20.45 -19.02 -18.90
N ASP A 112 21.32 -20.03 -18.85
CA ASP A 112 21.07 -21.27 -18.12
C ASP A 112 21.21 -21.09 -16.59
N VAL A 113 20.19 -21.56 -15.88
CA VAL A 113 20.10 -21.57 -14.42
C VAL A 113 20.16 -23.03 -13.97
N SER A 114 21.13 -23.32 -13.09
CA SER A 114 21.43 -24.68 -12.64
C SER A 114 21.15 -24.93 -11.16
N GLY A 115 21.03 -23.87 -10.35
CA GLY A 115 20.57 -23.91 -8.97
C GLY A 115 19.29 -23.09 -8.77
N ASP A 116 19.31 -22.20 -7.78
CA ASP A 116 18.15 -21.40 -7.39
C ASP A 116 17.94 -20.21 -8.34
N LEU A 117 16.70 -20.05 -8.79
CA LEU A 117 16.29 -18.98 -9.70
C LEU A 117 15.92 -17.74 -8.90
N ASP A 118 16.47 -16.58 -9.25
CA ASP A 118 15.98 -15.26 -8.80
C ASP A 118 15.76 -14.37 -10.04
N LEU A 119 14.48 -14.10 -10.32
CA LEU A 119 14.02 -13.32 -11.47
C LEU A 119 13.42 -12.00 -10.98
N ARG A 120 13.89 -10.88 -11.54
CA ARG A 120 13.48 -9.52 -11.16
C ARG A 120 13.07 -8.73 -12.40
N VAL A 121 11.93 -8.06 -12.37
CA VAL A 121 11.35 -7.36 -13.53
C VAL A 121 10.80 -5.99 -13.12
N ASP A 122 11.35 -4.90 -13.66
CA ASP A 122 10.92 -3.51 -13.41
C ASP A 122 10.02 -3.02 -14.55
N ILE A 123 8.75 -2.79 -14.22
CA ILE A 123 7.64 -2.59 -15.16
C ILE A 123 6.63 -1.58 -14.63
N ALA A 124 5.81 -1.04 -15.53
CA ALA A 124 4.62 -0.26 -15.18
C ALA A 124 3.45 -0.76 -16.02
N LEU A 125 2.51 -1.48 -15.41
CA LEU A 125 1.40 -2.11 -16.12
C LEU A 125 0.20 -1.18 -16.26
N GLU A 126 -0.53 -1.29 -17.36
CA GLU A 126 -1.78 -0.55 -17.54
C GLU A 126 -2.86 -0.96 -16.52
N ASP A 127 -2.83 -2.22 -16.07
CA ASP A 127 -3.71 -2.74 -15.02
C ASP A 127 -3.03 -3.94 -14.32
N TRP A 128 -2.72 -3.77 -13.03
CA TRP A 128 -2.06 -4.78 -12.20
C TRP A 128 -2.98 -5.93 -11.75
N SER A 129 -4.30 -5.77 -11.88
CA SER A 129 -5.29 -6.77 -11.47
C SER A 129 -5.58 -7.84 -12.53
N THR A 130 -5.17 -7.58 -13.78
CA THR A 130 -5.49 -8.43 -14.92
C THR A 130 -4.42 -9.49 -15.17
N SER A 131 -4.84 -10.64 -15.71
CA SER A 131 -3.91 -11.71 -16.07
C SER A 131 -3.06 -11.30 -17.27
N GLN A 132 -1.74 -11.33 -17.13
CA GLN A 132 -0.78 -10.90 -18.16
C GLN A 132 0.56 -11.65 -18.02
N LEU A 133 1.18 -11.98 -19.15
CA LEU A 133 2.52 -12.55 -19.20
C LEU A 133 3.55 -11.44 -19.05
N LEU A 134 4.53 -11.58 -18.15
CA LEU A 134 5.55 -10.54 -17.92
C LEU A 134 6.86 -10.87 -18.62
N ALA A 135 7.42 -12.05 -18.34
CA ALA A 135 8.70 -12.50 -18.88
C ALA A 135 8.74 -14.02 -18.99
N LEU A 136 9.50 -14.55 -19.95
CA LEU A 136 9.62 -15.99 -20.16
C LEU A 136 10.95 -16.39 -20.81
N ARG A 137 11.31 -17.66 -20.65
CA ARG A 137 12.27 -18.36 -21.51
C ARG A 137 11.64 -19.66 -21.98
N ALA A 138 11.10 -19.66 -23.19
CA ALA A 138 10.42 -20.82 -23.76
C ALA A 138 10.34 -20.78 -25.29
N VAL A 139 10.29 -21.98 -25.91
CA VAL A 139 9.81 -22.18 -27.29
C VAL A 139 8.80 -23.34 -27.28
N PRO A 140 7.64 -23.22 -27.96
CA PRO A 140 6.65 -24.29 -28.00
C PRO A 140 7.20 -25.63 -28.47
N SER A 141 6.54 -26.70 -28.04
CA SER A 141 6.74 -28.13 -28.32
C SER A 141 7.65 -28.92 -27.37
N THR A 142 8.87 -28.50 -27.01
CA THR A 142 9.72 -29.24 -26.04
C THR A 142 10.81 -28.39 -25.35
N ASN A 143 10.62 -27.06 -25.23
CA ASN A 143 11.70 -26.17 -24.82
C ASN A 143 11.21 -25.07 -23.87
N TYR A 144 10.44 -25.45 -22.85
CA TYR A 144 9.98 -24.53 -21.81
C TYR A 144 10.99 -24.51 -20.66
N CYS A 145 11.45 -23.35 -20.22
CA CYS A 145 12.33 -23.25 -19.05
C CYS A 145 11.56 -22.69 -17.86
N TRP A 146 11.05 -21.46 -18.00
CA TRP A 146 10.25 -20.76 -16.98
C TRP A 146 9.42 -19.62 -17.60
N ALA A 147 8.40 -19.18 -16.87
CA ALA A 147 7.64 -17.96 -17.14
C ALA A 147 7.22 -17.28 -15.83
N LEU A 148 7.17 -15.95 -15.86
CA LEU A 148 6.67 -15.08 -14.79
C LEU A 148 5.47 -14.31 -15.31
N GLU A 149 4.37 -14.39 -14.57
CA GLU A 149 3.05 -13.94 -15.01
C GLU A 149 2.27 -13.33 -13.86
N ILE A 150 1.25 -12.55 -14.20
CA ILE A 150 0.17 -12.19 -13.28
C ILE A 150 -1.06 -13.02 -13.66
N VAL A 151 -1.73 -13.60 -12.67
CA VAL A 151 -3.01 -14.30 -12.81
C VAL A 151 -3.98 -13.71 -11.81
N ASN A 152 -5.01 -13.01 -12.30
CA ASN A 152 -6.02 -12.33 -11.48
C ASN A 152 -5.40 -11.48 -10.35
N GLY A 153 -4.36 -10.70 -10.68
CA GLY A 153 -3.66 -9.82 -9.75
C GLY A 153 -2.57 -10.49 -8.89
N THR A 154 -2.48 -11.82 -8.88
CA THR A 154 -1.45 -12.55 -8.13
C THR A 154 -0.25 -12.89 -9.02
N LEU A 155 0.97 -12.81 -8.47
CA LEU A 155 2.19 -13.12 -9.20
C LEU A 155 2.38 -14.63 -9.26
N MET A 156 2.67 -15.19 -10.43
CA MET A 156 2.87 -16.61 -10.65
C MET A 156 4.25 -16.86 -11.26
N LEU A 157 5.01 -17.74 -10.63
CA LEU A 157 6.21 -18.32 -11.23
C LEU A 157 5.89 -19.74 -11.66
N GLN A 158 6.15 -20.05 -12.93
CA GLN A 158 6.08 -21.40 -13.45
C GLN A 158 7.38 -21.84 -14.09
N TRP A 159 7.72 -23.12 -13.96
CA TRP A 159 8.95 -23.72 -14.47
C TRP A 159 8.72 -25.17 -14.89
N TYR A 160 9.67 -25.70 -15.66
CA TYR A 160 9.53 -26.99 -16.35
C TYR A 160 10.81 -27.80 -16.15
N PRO A 161 10.87 -28.73 -15.19
CA PRO A 161 12.08 -29.49 -14.87
C PRO A 161 12.69 -30.29 -16.03
N ASP A 162 11.89 -30.75 -17.00
CA ASP A 162 12.35 -31.54 -18.15
C ASP A 162 12.12 -30.88 -19.52
N GLY A 163 11.69 -29.61 -19.54
CA GLY A 163 11.42 -28.87 -20.77
C GLY A 163 10.07 -29.16 -21.43
N THR A 164 9.27 -30.08 -20.90
CA THR A 164 7.96 -30.50 -21.44
C THR A 164 6.79 -29.93 -20.66
N THR A 165 5.65 -29.72 -21.31
CA THR A 165 4.43 -29.24 -20.64
C THR A 165 3.93 -30.19 -19.54
N SER A 166 4.29 -31.48 -19.59
CA SER A 166 3.92 -32.47 -18.57
C SER A 166 4.68 -32.31 -17.25
N SER A 167 5.87 -31.73 -17.25
CA SER A 167 6.63 -31.46 -16.01
C SER A 167 6.31 -30.11 -15.37
N ARG A 168 5.43 -29.33 -16.01
CA ARG A 168 5.07 -27.99 -15.56
C ARG A 168 4.73 -27.97 -14.07
N THR A 169 5.45 -27.13 -13.35
CA THR A 169 5.22 -26.80 -11.95
C THR A 169 5.03 -25.30 -11.84
N TYR A 170 4.13 -24.84 -10.98
CA TYR A 170 3.89 -23.42 -10.76
C TYR A 170 3.44 -23.17 -9.32
N LEU A 171 3.75 -21.98 -8.82
CA LEU A 171 3.26 -21.45 -7.55
C LEU A 171 2.83 -20.01 -7.74
N LEU A 172 1.82 -19.57 -6.99
CA LEU A 172 1.30 -18.21 -6.99
C LEU A 172 1.63 -17.53 -5.66
N SER A 173 1.78 -16.21 -5.66
CA SER A 173 1.79 -15.42 -4.44
C SER A 173 0.47 -15.59 -3.70
N THR A 174 0.53 -15.55 -2.37
CA THR A 174 -0.68 -15.66 -1.52
C THR A 174 -1.44 -14.34 -1.42
N GLU A 175 -0.84 -13.25 -1.90
CA GLU A 175 -1.43 -11.91 -1.96
C GLU A 175 -1.34 -11.34 -3.38
N ALA A 176 -2.26 -10.44 -3.73
CA ALA A 176 -2.28 -9.74 -5.02
C ALA A 176 -1.38 -8.50 -5.00
N ILE A 177 -0.84 -8.13 -6.16
CA ILE A 177 -0.07 -6.90 -6.33
C ILE A 177 -1.04 -5.72 -6.25
N SER A 178 -0.80 -4.81 -5.31
CA SER A 178 -1.67 -3.67 -5.03
C SER A 178 -1.10 -2.36 -5.58
N GLY A 179 -1.00 -2.26 -6.91
CA GLY A 179 -0.51 -1.09 -7.63
C GLY A 179 -1.58 -0.40 -8.47
N TYR A 180 -1.55 0.94 -8.52
CA TYR A 180 -2.47 1.73 -9.36
C TYR A 180 -2.08 1.62 -10.85
N HIS A 181 -3.00 1.96 -11.76
CA HIS A 181 -2.75 1.87 -13.21
C HIS A 181 -1.56 2.72 -13.66
N GLY A 182 -0.59 2.10 -14.32
CA GLY A 182 0.64 2.74 -14.77
C GLY A 182 1.66 3.00 -13.67
N GLN A 183 1.46 2.50 -12.44
CA GLN A 183 2.47 2.58 -11.38
C GLN A 183 3.70 1.76 -11.77
N ARG A 184 4.89 2.37 -11.69
CA ARG A 184 6.16 1.66 -11.93
C ARG A 184 6.62 0.95 -10.65
N MET A 185 6.63 -0.37 -10.68
CA MET A 185 7.07 -1.25 -9.60
C MET A 185 8.04 -2.31 -10.15
N THR A 186 8.83 -2.90 -9.27
CA THR A 186 9.60 -4.09 -9.60
C THR A 186 8.99 -5.30 -8.91
N VAL A 187 8.84 -6.39 -9.65
CA VAL A 187 8.41 -7.69 -9.11
C VAL A 187 9.60 -8.65 -9.09
N ARG A 188 9.66 -9.50 -8.07
CA ARG A 188 10.73 -10.51 -7.91
C ARG A 188 10.15 -11.86 -7.52
N ALA A 189 10.67 -12.93 -8.11
CA ALA A 189 10.35 -14.30 -7.74
C ALA A 189 11.64 -15.10 -7.52
N VAL A 190 11.74 -15.72 -6.35
CA VAL A 190 12.89 -16.55 -5.94
C VAL A 190 12.43 -17.99 -5.74
N LEU A 191 12.92 -18.91 -6.56
CA LEU A 191 12.72 -20.36 -6.41
C LEU A 191 13.97 -20.98 -5.79
N ASP A 192 13.80 -21.48 -4.57
CA ASP A 192 14.71 -22.38 -3.88
C ASP A 192 14.35 -23.82 -4.27
N THR A 193 15.23 -24.45 -5.04
CA THR A 193 14.99 -25.75 -5.67
C THR A 193 15.09 -26.94 -4.70
N ASP A 194 15.80 -26.77 -3.58
CA ASP A 194 15.93 -27.71 -2.47
C ASP A 194 16.00 -26.95 -1.14
N ASN A 195 14.85 -26.82 -0.49
CA ASN A 195 14.72 -26.05 0.74
C ASN A 195 15.30 -26.73 1.99
N GLY A 196 16.02 -27.85 1.83
CA GLY A 196 16.61 -28.63 2.92
C GLY A 196 15.59 -29.39 3.78
N ALA A 197 14.29 -29.26 3.50
CA ALA A 197 13.19 -29.95 4.17
C ALA A 197 12.53 -31.01 3.25
N GLY A 198 13.19 -31.38 2.15
CA GLY A 198 12.68 -32.35 1.17
C GLY A 198 11.64 -31.77 0.19
N GLY A 199 11.61 -30.44 0.03
CA GLY A 199 10.72 -29.72 -0.87
C GLY A 199 11.43 -28.61 -1.64
N HIS A 200 10.65 -27.77 -2.30
CA HIS A 200 11.09 -26.51 -2.91
C HIS A 200 10.23 -25.36 -2.40
N THR A 201 10.75 -24.12 -2.43
CA THR A 201 10.03 -22.95 -1.92
C THR A 201 10.12 -21.80 -2.92
N VAL A 202 9.00 -21.13 -3.18
CA VAL A 202 8.97 -19.87 -3.93
C VAL A 202 8.62 -18.72 -3.00
N ARG A 203 9.38 -17.62 -3.11
CA ARG A 203 9.11 -16.34 -2.44
C ARG A 203 8.90 -15.26 -3.49
N PHE A 204 7.86 -14.47 -3.31
CA PHE A 204 7.51 -13.37 -4.21
C PHE A 204 7.70 -12.04 -3.49
N TYR A 205 8.12 -11.01 -4.22
CA TYR A 205 8.39 -9.70 -3.65
C TYR A 205 7.97 -8.57 -4.60
N THR A 206 7.75 -7.40 -4.01
CA THR A 206 7.69 -6.12 -4.73
C THR A 206 8.81 -5.19 -4.26
N GLY A 207 9.27 -4.32 -5.15
CA GLY A 207 10.37 -3.38 -4.92
C GLY A 207 10.30 -2.17 -5.84
N ARG A 208 11.30 -1.31 -5.77
CA ARG A 208 11.43 -0.09 -6.58
C ARG A 208 12.29 -0.32 -7.82
N THR A 209 13.41 -1.03 -7.72
CA THR A 209 14.27 -1.38 -8.87
C THR A 209 14.81 -2.81 -8.78
N VAL A 210 15.26 -3.38 -9.90
CA VAL A 210 15.87 -4.72 -9.93
C VAL A 210 17.17 -4.81 -9.11
N ASP A 211 17.79 -3.65 -8.87
CA ASP A 211 19.05 -3.50 -8.15
C ASP A 211 18.86 -3.23 -6.65
N ASP A 212 17.62 -3.24 -6.13
CA ASP A 212 17.32 -3.09 -4.71
C ASP A 212 18.08 -4.15 -3.89
N ASP A 213 18.64 -3.72 -2.75
CA ASP A 213 19.30 -4.62 -1.80
C ASP A 213 18.28 -5.59 -1.18
N ASP A 214 18.72 -6.76 -0.69
CA ASP A 214 17.81 -7.81 -0.21
C ASP A 214 16.91 -7.35 0.96
N THR A 215 17.31 -6.31 1.70
CA THR A 215 16.53 -5.70 2.79
C THR A 215 15.48 -4.69 2.32
N GLU A 216 15.50 -4.29 1.05
CA GLU A 216 14.57 -3.29 0.49
C GLU A 216 13.35 -3.92 -0.20
N TRP A 217 13.39 -5.24 -0.40
CA TRP A 217 12.30 -5.99 -1.00
C TRP A 217 11.18 -6.24 0.01
N ASN A 218 9.95 -5.97 -0.41
CA ASN A 218 8.75 -6.26 0.37
C ASN A 218 8.21 -7.62 -0.03
N LEU A 219 8.13 -8.56 0.92
CA LEU A 219 7.58 -9.88 0.68
C LEU A 219 6.09 -9.79 0.31
N LEU A 220 5.71 -10.37 -0.83
CA LEU A 220 4.34 -10.41 -1.34
C LEU A 220 3.64 -11.69 -0.85
N GLY A 221 3.03 -11.60 0.33
CA GLY A 221 2.38 -12.72 1.01
C GLY A 221 3.37 -13.70 1.65
N ALA A 222 2.87 -14.84 2.14
CA ALA A 222 3.71 -15.87 2.76
C ALA A 222 4.50 -16.68 1.71
N PRO A 223 5.71 -17.20 2.05
CA PRO A 223 6.44 -18.16 1.22
C PRO A 223 5.59 -19.39 0.90
N VAL A 224 5.69 -19.89 -0.33
CA VAL A 224 4.88 -21.03 -0.80
C VAL A 224 5.77 -22.24 -1.04
N THR A 225 5.46 -23.37 -0.41
CA THR A 225 6.26 -24.59 -0.46
C THR A 225 5.58 -25.67 -1.29
N GLY A 226 6.34 -26.30 -2.19
CA GLY A 226 5.94 -27.49 -2.91
C GLY A 226 6.65 -28.76 -2.39
N THR A 227 6.09 -29.91 -2.73
CA THR A 227 6.61 -31.22 -2.31
C THR A 227 7.73 -31.71 -3.22
N GLY A 228 8.78 -32.31 -2.64
CA GLY A 228 9.94 -32.81 -3.40
C GLY A 228 10.85 -31.67 -3.87
N THR A 229 12.13 -31.98 -4.05
CA THR A 229 13.06 -31.05 -4.71
C THR A 229 12.72 -30.94 -6.19
N THR A 230 13.14 -29.85 -6.83
CA THR A 230 12.85 -29.56 -8.24
C THR A 230 14.11 -29.11 -8.99
N SER A 231 13.99 -28.83 -10.28
CA SER A 231 15.07 -28.30 -11.11
C SER A 231 14.51 -27.44 -12.24
N LEU A 232 15.38 -26.62 -12.86
CA LEU A 232 15.05 -25.89 -14.08
C LEU A 232 15.67 -26.58 -15.29
N PHE A 233 14.91 -26.64 -16.39
CA PHE A 233 15.44 -27.13 -17.66
C PHE A 233 16.34 -26.08 -18.31
N THR A 234 17.56 -26.49 -18.67
CA THR A 234 18.49 -25.70 -19.48
C THR A 234 18.17 -25.94 -20.95
N GLY A 235 17.26 -25.11 -21.48
CA GLY A 235 16.82 -25.17 -22.87
C GLY A 235 17.69 -24.35 -23.81
N ASN A 236 17.30 -24.33 -25.08
CA ASN A 236 17.89 -23.44 -26.10
C ASN A 236 16.88 -22.38 -26.59
N ALA A 237 16.04 -21.92 -25.67
CA ALA A 237 14.99 -20.96 -25.93
C ALA A 237 15.51 -19.51 -25.84
N TYR A 238 14.93 -18.63 -26.67
CA TYR A 238 15.07 -17.19 -26.48
C TYR A 238 14.41 -16.78 -25.14
N MET A 239 14.82 -15.63 -24.62
CA MET A 239 14.24 -15.04 -23.42
C MET A 239 13.60 -13.70 -23.76
N GLU A 240 12.40 -13.46 -23.26
CA GLU A 240 11.59 -12.27 -23.58
C GLU A 240 11.02 -11.59 -22.32
N ILE A 241 10.75 -10.30 -22.45
CA ILE A 241 9.90 -9.50 -21.57
C ILE A 241 8.81 -8.81 -22.42
N GLY A 242 7.59 -8.76 -21.90
CA GLY A 242 6.43 -8.19 -22.56
C GLY A 242 5.47 -9.26 -23.08
N GLY A 243 5.66 -9.70 -24.32
CA GLY A 243 4.81 -10.70 -24.97
C GLY A 243 5.60 -11.89 -25.48
N SER A 244 4.88 -12.97 -25.76
CA SER A 244 5.44 -14.22 -26.28
C SER A 244 5.37 -14.26 -27.81
N PHE A 245 6.44 -14.67 -28.49
CA PHE A 245 6.36 -15.08 -29.90
C PHE A 245 5.45 -16.32 -30.09
N ALA A 246 5.11 -16.98 -28.97
CA ALA A 246 4.37 -18.21 -28.84
C ALA A 246 3.20 -18.05 -27.85
N ALA A 247 2.16 -17.32 -28.24
CA ALA A 247 0.92 -17.26 -27.49
C ALA A 247 0.28 -18.66 -27.37
N SER A 248 0.58 -19.43 -26.30
CA SER A 248 0.02 -20.77 -26.09
C SER A 248 -0.04 -21.19 -24.62
N ASN A 249 -1.24 -21.55 -24.14
CA ASN A 249 -1.57 -22.41 -22.98
C ASN A 249 -0.70 -22.32 -21.71
N LEU A 250 -0.18 -21.13 -21.37
CA LEU A 250 0.64 -20.93 -20.18
C LEU A 250 -0.20 -20.79 -18.89
N GLY A 251 -1.52 -20.59 -18.98
CA GLY A 251 -2.37 -20.46 -17.80
C GLY A 251 -2.41 -21.73 -16.95
N PRO A 252 -2.77 -21.64 -15.65
CA PRO A 252 -2.83 -22.78 -14.72
C PRO A 252 -3.62 -23.98 -15.26
N ASP A 253 -4.75 -23.71 -15.92
CA ASP A 253 -5.63 -24.72 -16.54
C ASP A 253 -5.29 -25.03 -18.01
N GLY A 254 -4.12 -24.59 -18.48
CA GLY A 254 -3.75 -24.61 -19.90
C GLY A 254 -4.47 -23.52 -20.72
N GLY A 255 -4.99 -22.49 -20.06
CA GLY A 255 -5.67 -21.35 -20.67
C GLY A 255 -4.72 -20.35 -21.34
N PHE A 256 -5.29 -19.47 -22.15
CA PHE A 256 -4.58 -18.35 -22.78
C PHE A 256 -4.29 -17.24 -21.75
N ILE A 257 -3.06 -16.71 -21.74
CA ILE A 257 -2.66 -15.55 -20.96
C ILE A 257 -2.30 -14.42 -21.95
N PRO A 258 -2.91 -13.22 -21.82
CA PRO A 258 -2.58 -12.05 -22.64
C PRO A 258 -1.12 -11.60 -22.49
N ASP A 259 -0.57 -10.99 -23.55
CA ASP A 259 0.72 -10.29 -23.48
C ASP A 259 0.65 -9.06 -22.54
N MET A 260 1.79 -8.68 -21.97
CA MET A 260 1.92 -7.51 -21.11
C MET A 260 1.43 -6.24 -21.80
N ARG A 261 0.63 -5.43 -21.09
CA ARG A 261 0.30 -4.06 -21.51
C ARG A 261 0.87 -3.06 -20.52
N GLY A 262 1.69 -2.14 -21.02
CA GLY A 262 2.36 -1.13 -20.20
C GLY A 262 3.78 -0.85 -20.65
N ARG A 263 4.71 -0.80 -19.70
CA ARG A 263 6.11 -0.39 -19.92
C ARG A 263 7.08 -1.33 -19.22
N ALA A 264 8.27 -1.51 -19.79
CA ALA A 264 9.39 -2.18 -19.12
C ALA A 264 10.65 -1.33 -19.11
N TYR A 265 11.42 -1.49 -18.04
CA TYR A 265 12.61 -0.70 -17.75
C TYR A 265 13.86 -1.58 -17.53
N ALA A 266 13.72 -2.70 -16.83
CA ALA A 266 14.83 -3.60 -16.54
C ALA A 266 14.37 -5.03 -16.27
N LEU A 267 15.27 -6.00 -16.49
CA LEU A 267 15.11 -7.40 -16.12
C LEU A 267 16.46 -7.94 -15.64
N GLN A 268 16.44 -8.65 -14.51
CA GLN A 268 17.62 -9.33 -13.99
C GLN A 268 17.31 -10.80 -13.73
N LEU A 269 18.21 -11.69 -14.18
CA LEU A 269 18.17 -13.13 -13.93
C LEU A 269 19.40 -13.49 -13.11
N ARG A 270 19.22 -14.26 -12.04
CA ARG A 270 20.32 -14.79 -11.23
C ARG A 270 20.20 -16.30 -11.05
N ASP A 271 21.37 -16.93 -10.90
CA ASP A 271 21.54 -18.34 -10.53
C ASP A 271 22.32 -18.39 -9.22
N SER A 272 21.67 -18.81 -8.14
CA SER A 272 22.30 -18.97 -6.82
C SER A 272 23.06 -17.71 -6.37
N GLY A 273 22.44 -16.54 -6.57
CA GLY A 273 23.00 -15.21 -6.26
C GLY A 273 23.85 -14.57 -7.36
N THR A 274 24.34 -15.34 -8.34
CA THR A 274 25.17 -14.82 -9.45
C THR A 274 24.31 -14.20 -10.53
N VAL A 275 24.57 -12.95 -10.91
CA VAL A 275 23.87 -12.27 -12.02
C VAL A 275 24.25 -12.90 -13.37
N LYS A 276 23.25 -13.41 -14.07
CA LYS A 276 23.34 -14.04 -15.40
C LYS A 276 22.90 -13.11 -16.53
N VAL A 277 21.87 -12.30 -16.26
CA VAL A 277 21.31 -11.30 -17.18
C VAL A 277 21.15 -10.01 -16.40
N ASN A 278 21.57 -8.88 -16.98
CA ASN A 278 21.34 -7.56 -16.41
C ASN A 278 20.83 -6.58 -17.47
N MET A 279 19.61 -6.81 -17.95
CA MET A 279 18.94 -5.99 -18.97
C MET A 279 18.46 -4.69 -18.36
N SER A 280 18.88 -3.58 -18.95
CA SER A 280 18.37 -2.25 -18.63
C SER A 280 18.14 -1.48 -19.92
N THR A 281 16.92 -0.94 -20.11
CA THR A 281 16.61 -0.10 -21.27
C THR A 281 17.40 1.21 -21.27
N ARG A 282 18.04 1.58 -20.14
CA ARG A 282 18.95 2.72 -20.06
C ARG A 282 20.15 2.60 -21.03
N SER A 283 20.54 1.38 -21.41
CA SER A 283 21.58 1.13 -22.41
C SER A 283 21.11 1.31 -23.86
N ALA A 284 19.81 1.53 -24.08
CA ALA A 284 19.24 1.72 -25.39
C ALA A 284 19.20 3.19 -25.83
N SER A 285 18.85 3.42 -27.10
CA SER A 285 18.57 4.76 -27.63
C SER A 285 17.07 4.92 -27.93
N PRO A 286 16.45 6.08 -27.67
CA PRO A 286 15.07 6.34 -28.08
C PRO A 286 14.87 6.09 -29.59
N GLY A 287 13.84 5.35 -29.94
CA GLY A 287 13.54 4.90 -31.30
C GLY A 287 14.40 3.73 -31.81
N GLY A 288 15.42 3.32 -31.07
CA GLY A 288 16.32 2.21 -31.42
C GLY A 288 15.61 0.86 -31.55
N THR A 289 16.26 -0.08 -32.24
CA THR A 289 15.74 -1.44 -32.46
C THR A 289 16.48 -2.50 -31.65
N THR A 290 17.70 -2.21 -31.22
CA THR A 290 18.57 -3.12 -30.46
C THR A 290 19.43 -2.37 -29.45
N PHE A 291 19.90 -3.07 -28.41
CA PHE A 291 20.88 -2.59 -27.43
C PHE A 291 21.62 -3.77 -26.77
N VAL A 292 22.70 -3.50 -26.05
CA VAL A 292 23.48 -4.52 -25.33
C VAL A 292 23.32 -4.29 -23.84
N ASP A 293 23.09 -5.37 -23.09
CA ASP A 293 22.88 -5.30 -21.64
C ASP A 293 24.19 -5.31 -20.83
N GLY A 294 24.08 -5.18 -19.50
CA GLY A 294 25.24 -5.13 -18.60
C GLY A 294 26.05 -6.43 -18.53
N THR A 295 25.49 -7.53 -19.03
CA THR A 295 26.11 -8.86 -19.11
C THR A 295 26.66 -9.18 -20.51
N GLY A 296 26.47 -8.29 -21.49
CA GLY A 296 26.97 -8.44 -22.86
C GLY A 296 25.99 -9.07 -23.85
N LEU A 297 24.76 -9.39 -23.44
CA LEU A 297 23.73 -9.97 -24.31
C LEU A 297 23.09 -8.89 -25.19
N THR A 298 22.77 -9.24 -26.43
CA THR A 298 22.12 -8.33 -27.38
C THR A 298 20.61 -8.49 -27.31
N TRP A 299 19.93 -7.41 -26.93
CA TRP A 299 18.48 -7.33 -26.88
C TRP A 299 17.92 -6.64 -28.13
N SER A 300 16.83 -7.16 -28.66
CA SER A 300 16.11 -6.64 -29.82
C SER A 300 14.64 -6.40 -29.49
N ARG A 301 14.02 -5.40 -30.10
CA ARG A 301 12.56 -5.20 -29.98
C ARG A 301 11.81 -6.11 -30.97
N GLY A 302 10.73 -6.72 -30.49
CA GLY A 302 9.79 -7.53 -31.25
C GLY A 302 8.49 -6.77 -31.59
N GLY A 303 7.98 -6.97 -32.80
CA GLY A 303 6.67 -6.50 -33.25
C GLY A 303 6.43 -4.99 -33.07
N THR A 304 5.38 -4.60 -32.33
CA THR A 304 4.96 -3.19 -32.17
C THR A 304 5.66 -2.44 -31.03
N ALA A 305 6.53 -3.10 -30.25
CA ALA A 305 7.21 -2.48 -29.13
C ALA A 305 8.05 -1.25 -29.56
N VAL A 306 8.01 -0.19 -28.75
CA VAL A 306 8.75 1.07 -29.01
C VAL A 306 9.63 1.44 -27.83
N LEU A 307 10.89 1.77 -28.09
CA LEU A 307 11.78 2.40 -27.12
C LEU A 307 11.61 3.93 -27.16
N THR A 308 11.20 4.54 -26.06
CA THR A 308 10.90 5.99 -25.97
C THR A 308 11.31 6.56 -24.62
N ASN A 309 11.58 7.87 -24.58
CA ASN A 309 11.91 8.62 -23.36
C ASN A 309 10.94 9.80 -23.15
N ARG A 310 9.68 9.63 -23.59
CA ARG A 310 8.62 10.64 -23.48
C ARG A 310 7.95 10.59 -22.12
N HIS A 311 8.35 11.45 -21.20
CA HIS A 311 7.69 11.60 -19.91
C HIS A 311 6.44 12.47 -20.06
N VAL A 312 5.25 11.87 -19.96
CA VAL A 312 4.01 12.64 -19.81
C VAL A 312 3.99 13.25 -18.41
N ARG A 313 3.80 14.57 -18.33
CA ARG A 313 3.75 15.29 -17.05
C ARG A 313 2.35 15.77 -16.72
N LEU A 314 1.54 16.03 -17.75
CA LEU A 314 0.11 16.30 -17.60
C LEU A 314 -0.68 15.70 -18.78
N SER A 315 -1.79 15.05 -18.44
CA SER A 315 -2.87 14.65 -19.35
C SER A 315 -4.15 15.22 -18.77
N GLY A 316 -4.82 16.09 -19.52
CA GLY A 316 -5.96 16.84 -19.01
C GLY A 316 -6.83 17.41 -20.10
N GLU A 317 -7.80 18.23 -19.72
CA GLU A 317 -8.81 18.78 -20.60
C GLU A 317 -8.75 20.32 -20.62
N VAL A 318 -8.75 20.91 -21.81
CA VAL A 318 -8.71 22.38 -21.99
C VAL A 318 -10.07 23.01 -21.67
N PRO A 319 -10.25 23.78 -20.58
CA PRO A 319 -11.54 24.37 -20.23
C PRO A 319 -11.96 25.51 -21.15
N GLU A 320 -10.97 26.27 -21.61
CA GLU A 320 -11.16 27.49 -22.39
C GLU A 320 -9.99 27.68 -23.37
N TRP A 321 -10.31 28.30 -24.51
CA TRP A 321 -9.38 28.63 -25.58
C TRP A 321 -9.25 30.16 -25.76
N PRO A 322 -8.55 30.89 -24.85
CA PRO A 322 -8.51 32.35 -24.85
C PRO A 322 -7.47 32.88 -25.83
N ALA A 323 -7.89 33.13 -27.08
CA ALA A 323 -7.01 33.69 -28.09
C ALA A 323 -6.64 35.15 -27.77
N THR A 324 -5.34 35.47 -27.81
CA THR A 324 -4.82 36.83 -27.74
C THR A 324 -4.11 37.20 -29.03
N ARG A 325 -4.34 38.42 -29.53
CA ARG A 325 -3.72 38.94 -30.75
C ARG A 325 -3.14 40.33 -30.52
N ASP A 326 -2.04 40.64 -31.17
CA ASP A 326 -1.52 42.00 -31.23
C ASP A 326 -2.38 42.88 -32.15
N GLN A 327 -2.22 44.21 -32.05
CA GLN A 327 -3.00 45.15 -32.86
C GLN A 327 -2.71 45.02 -34.36
N SER A 328 -1.52 44.55 -34.74
CA SER A 328 -1.13 44.36 -36.13
C SER A 328 -1.70 43.06 -36.75
N GLY A 329 -2.14 42.11 -35.92
CA GLY A 329 -2.63 40.79 -36.35
C GLY A 329 -1.51 39.83 -36.78
N ASN A 330 -0.25 40.26 -36.75
CA ASN A 330 0.91 39.44 -37.13
C ASN A 330 1.33 38.48 -36.02
N GLU A 331 0.88 38.72 -34.78
CA GLU A 331 1.09 37.84 -33.66
C GLU A 331 -0.25 37.42 -33.02
N SER A 332 -0.54 36.13 -33.10
CA SER A 332 -1.67 35.50 -32.42
C SER A 332 -1.17 34.30 -31.62
N ARG A 333 -1.63 34.17 -30.38
CA ARG A 333 -1.27 33.08 -29.46
C ARG A 333 -2.48 32.67 -28.64
N ILE A 334 -2.38 31.50 -28.04
CA ILE A 334 -3.37 30.99 -27.11
C ILE A 334 -2.65 30.37 -25.93
N THR A 335 -3.01 30.81 -24.73
CA THR A 335 -2.49 30.23 -23.48
C THR A 335 -3.64 29.43 -22.91
N VAL A 336 -3.49 28.11 -22.89
CA VAL A 336 -4.50 27.20 -22.35
C VAL A 336 -4.05 26.71 -20.99
N ASN A 337 -5.03 26.47 -20.12
CA ASN A 337 -4.80 25.97 -18.77
C ASN A 337 -5.48 24.61 -18.60
N PRO A 338 -4.88 23.51 -19.09
CA PRO A 338 -5.49 22.19 -18.99
C PRO A 338 -5.64 21.79 -17.52
N ALA A 339 -6.71 21.05 -17.22
CA ALA A 339 -6.93 20.51 -15.88
C ALA A 339 -7.23 19.01 -15.92
N GLY A 340 -6.89 18.30 -14.86
CA GLY A 340 -7.18 16.89 -14.66
C GLY A 340 -8.67 16.57 -14.55
N ILE A 341 -8.99 15.28 -14.54
CA ILE A 341 -10.37 14.78 -14.61
C ILE A 341 -11.20 15.16 -13.36
N SER A 342 -10.54 15.32 -12.21
CA SER A 342 -11.15 15.78 -10.96
C SER A 342 -11.92 17.10 -11.10
N ARG A 343 -11.50 18.01 -11.99
CA ARG A 343 -12.24 19.26 -12.29
C ARG A 343 -13.65 18.96 -12.79
N ARG A 344 -13.82 17.94 -13.64
CA ARG A 344 -15.14 17.54 -14.15
C ARG A 344 -15.96 16.80 -13.12
N MET A 345 -15.31 16.02 -12.26
CA MET A 345 -15.97 15.36 -11.13
C MET A 345 -16.59 16.37 -10.15
N ASP A 346 -15.96 17.54 -9.98
CA ASP A 346 -16.43 18.60 -9.09
C ASP A 346 -17.40 19.61 -9.74
N ALA A 347 -17.55 19.58 -11.06
CA ALA A 347 -18.37 20.57 -11.79
C ALA A 347 -19.88 20.52 -11.44
N GLY A 348 -20.36 19.42 -10.86
CA GLY A 348 -21.75 19.24 -10.41
C GLY A 348 -22.00 19.73 -8.98
N ASN A 349 -23.12 20.43 -8.75
CA ASN A 349 -23.51 20.91 -7.42
C ASN A 349 -24.59 20.07 -6.72
N VAL A 350 -25.16 19.08 -7.40
CA VAL A 350 -26.21 18.22 -6.83
C VAL A 350 -25.53 17.07 -6.06
N PRO A 351 -25.87 16.83 -4.79
CA PRO A 351 -25.43 15.63 -4.08
C PRO A 351 -25.84 14.37 -4.85
N GLN A 352 -25.03 13.33 -4.73
CA GLN A 352 -25.41 12.02 -5.25
C GLN A 352 -26.64 11.50 -4.50
N ASP A 353 -27.45 10.71 -5.21
CA ASP A 353 -28.49 9.89 -4.58
C ASP A 353 -27.86 8.96 -3.51
N SER A 354 -28.67 8.41 -2.61
CA SER A 354 -28.23 7.43 -1.62
C SER A 354 -27.61 6.20 -2.29
N ALA A 355 -26.72 5.52 -1.56
CA ALA A 355 -26.07 4.29 -2.04
C ALA A 355 -27.10 3.27 -2.57
N LEU A 356 -28.22 3.11 -1.85
CA LEU A 356 -29.33 2.25 -2.24
C LEU A 356 -29.95 2.66 -3.59
N LEU A 357 -30.30 3.94 -3.76
CA LEU A 357 -30.96 4.39 -4.97
C LEU A 357 -30.05 4.27 -6.19
N ARG A 358 -28.76 4.59 -6.04
CA ARG A 358 -27.78 4.43 -7.12
C ARG A 358 -27.61 2.96 -7.50
N TYR A 359 -27.48 2.08 -6.50
CA TYR A 359 -27.37 0.64 -6.73
C TYR A 359 -28.61 0.11 -7.46
N ILE A 360 -29.83 0.47 -7.03
CA ILE A 360 -31.07 0.08 -7.72
C ILE A 360 -31.06 0.55 -9.18
N LYS A 361 -30.69 1.82 -9.43
CA LYS A 361 -30.61 2.36 -10.81
C LYS A 361 -29.60 1.59 -11.66
N SER A 362 -28.45 1.21 -11.12
CA SER A 362 -27.42 0.48 -11.87
C SER A 362 -27.82 -0.96 -12.20
N GLN A 363 -28.64 -1.60 -11.36
CA GLN A 363 -29.10 -2.98 -11.58
C GLN A 363 -30.29 -3.08 -12.57
N GLY A 364 -30.93 -1.96 -12.93
CA GLY A 364 -31.99 -1.92 -13.95
C GLY A 364 -33.21 -2.79 -13.62
N PRO A 365 -33.99 -2.48 -12.56
CA PRO A 365 -35.19 -3.23 -12.19
C PRO A 365 -36.26 -3.18 -13.28
N ILE A 366 -37.25 -4.07 -13.20
CA ILE A 366 -38.46 -3.92 -14.04
C ILE A 366 -39.19 -2.64 -13.63
N GLU A 367 -39.38 -2.43 -12.33
CA GLU A 367 -39.93 -1.20 -11.79
C GLU A 367 -39.41 -0.94 -10.37
N CYS A 368 -39.32 0.33 -9.99
CA CYS A 368 -39.06 0.76 -8.63
C CYS A 368 -39.93 1.97 -8.28
N TRP A 369 -40.55 1.94 -7.10
CA TRP A 369 -41.11 3.12 -6.45
C TRP A 369 -40.24 3.48 -5.25
N PRO A 370 -39.33 4.47 -5.37
CA PRO A 370 -38.53 4.95 -4.24
C PRO A 370 -39.39 5.51 -3.11
N LEU A 371 -40.53 6.13 -3.45
CA LEU A 371 -41.44 6.83 -2.54
C LEU A 371 -40.79 8.06 -1.87
N THR A 372 -39.83 8.68 -2.55
CA THR A 372 -39.03 9.82 -2.05
C THR A 372 -39.60 11.18 -2.44
N ASP A 373 -40.84 11.21 -2.95
CA ASP A 373 -41.50 12.39 -3.45
C ASP A 373 -41.82 13.42 -2.34
N GLY A 374 -41.85 14.70 -2.73
CA GLY A 374 -42.06 15.82 -1.80
C GLY A 374 -43.48 15.90 -1.22
N VAL A 375 -43.64 16.71 -0.17
CA VAL A 375 -44.86 16.79 0.66
C VAL A 375 -46.15 17.17 -0.08
N ASP A 376 -46.05 17.81 -1.25
CA ASP A 376 -47.20 18.25 -2.07
C ASP A 376 -47.62 17.20 -3.14
N THR A 377 -46.99 16.03 -3.16
CA THR A 377 -47.34 14.97 -4.12
C THR A 377 -48.61 14.22 -3.74
N SER A 378 -49.28 13.66 -4.74
CA SER A 378 -50.45 12.78 -4.58
C SER A 378 -50.13 11.30 -4.84
N GLY A 379 -48.86 10.96 -5.07
CA GLY A 379 -48.40 9.60 -5.35
C GLY A 379 -46.88 9.51 -5.45
N GLY A 380 -46.36 8.30 -5.29
CA GLY A 380 -44.95 7.98 -5.39
C GLY A 380 -44.55 7.72 -6.84
N LYS A 381 -43.60 8.47 -7.37
CA LYS A 381 -43.17 8.36 -8.76
C LYS A 381 -42.58 6.98 -9.06
N ALA A 382 -43.01 6.38 -10.16
CA ALA A 382 -42.38 5.19 -10.72
C ALA A 382 -41.09 5.58 -11.44
N MET A 383 -40.05 4.75 -11.33
CA MET A 383 -38.75 5.00 -11.94
C MET A 383 -38.73 4.67 -13.43
N ASN A 384 -39.40 3.58 -13.84
CA ASN A 384 -39.29 2.98 -15.18
C ASN A 384 -40.58 3.07 -16.01
N GLY A 385 -41.46 4.02 -15.66
CA GLY A 385 -42.60 4.42 -16.48
C GLY A 385 -43.92 3.72 -16.19
N SER A 386 -44.00 2.88 -15.15
CA SER A 386 -45.28 2.41 -14.62
C SER A 386 -46.13 3.55 -14.05
N PRO A 387 -47.43 3.33 -13.77
CA PRO A 387 -48.21 4.28 -12.98
C PRO A 387 -47.57 4.58 -11.63
N ASP A 388 -47.63 5.84 -11.20
CA ASP A 388 -47.23 6.25 -9.85
C ASP A 388 -47.97 5.40 -8.81
N MET A 389 -47.29 5.03 -7.72
CA MET A 389 -47.90 4.35 -6.59
C MET A 389 -48.81 5.33 -5.84
N ARG A 390 -50.10 5.04 -5.75
CA ARG A 390 -51.12 5.98 -5.22
C ARG A 390 -51.96 5.33 -4.12
N LEU A 391 -52.64 6.19 -3.36
CA LEU A 391 -53.66 5.76 -2.40
C LEU A 391 -54.72 4.92 -3.14
N ASP A 392 -54.93 3.71 -2.66
CA ASP A 392 -55.98 2.81 -3.14
C ASP A 392 -57.17 2.88 -2.18
N LEU A 393 -58.36 3.19 -2.67
CA LEU A 393 -59.55 3.47 -1.85
C LEU A 393 -60.38 2.22 -1.52
N ASP A 394 -59.93 1.03 -1.92
CA ASP A 394 -60.65 -0.23 -1.68
C ASP A 394 -60.71 -0.61 -0.17
N SER A 395 -59.76 -0.17 0.66
CA SER A 395 -59.78 -0.35 2.12
C SER A 395 -59.01 0.77 2.86
N GLY A 396 -59.60 1.34 3.92
CA GLY A 396 -59.01 2.49 4.63
C GLY A 396 -59.05 3.81 3.82
N THR A 397 -58.96 4.96 4.50
CA THR A 397 -58.98 6.29 3.83
C THR A 397 -57.84 7.19 4.30
N ALA A 398 -56.94 6.67 5.14
CA ALA A 398 -55.82 7.45 5.64
C ALA A 398 -54.88 7.82 4.51
N THR A 399 -54.55 9.11 4.41
CA THR A 399 -53.62 9.60 3.40
C THR A 399 -52.19 9.44 3.92
N PRO A 400 -51.28 8.82 3.14
CA PRO A 400 -49.87 8.74 3.52
C PRO A 400 -49.21 10.11 3.53
N LYS A 401 -48.14 10.28 4.32
CA LYS A 401 -47.40 11.55 4.42
C LYS A 401 -46.10 11.46 3.63
N TRP A 402 -46.13 11.96 2.41
CA TRP A 402 -44.98 11.99 1.50
C TRP A 402 -43.86 12.89 2.03
N GLY A 403 -42.60 12.46 1.84
CA GLY A 403 -41.40 13.19 2.24
C GLY A 403 -41.21 13.39 3.76
N GLN A 404 -42.04 12.74 4.58
CA GLN A 404 -42.00 12.85 6.05
C GLN A 404 -41.49 11.57 6.74
N GLY A 405 -41.33 10.48 6.00
CA GLY A 405 -40.79 9.21 6.49
C GLY A 405 -39.28 9.19 6.43
N ARG A 406 -38.67 8.44 7.36
CA ARG A 406 -37.22 8.25 7.45
C ARG A 406 -36.95 6.77 7.61
N LEU A 407 -36.25 6.18 6.64
CA LEU A 407 -35.73 4.81 6.76
C LEU A 407 -34.42 4.80 7.57
N ALA A 408 -33.50 5.69 7.21
CA ALA A 408 -32.25 6.00 7.91
C ALA A 408 -31.78 7.43 7.56
N ASP A 409 -30.81 7.97 8.29
CA ASP A 409 -30.31 9.35 8.09
C ASP A 409 -29.54 9.56 6.77
N TRP A 410 -28.98 8.48 6.21
CA TRP A 410 -28.20 8.49 4.97
C TRP A 410 -29.01 8.12 3.72
N ILE A 411 -30.32 7.91 3.87
CA ILE A 411 -31.26 7.59 2.79
C ILE A 411 -32.19 8.79 2.58
N GLU A 412 -32.65 9.00 1.34
CA GLU A 412 -33.65 10.03 1.05
C GLU A 412 -34.88 9.90 1.97
N PRO A 413 -35.54 11.02 2.36
CA PRO A 413 -36.85 10.93 3.00
C PRO A 413 -37.81 10.15 2.11
N VAL A 414 -38.58 9.23 2.72
CA VAL A 414 -39.59 8.42 2.03
C VAL A 414 -40.99 8.74 2.53
N VAL A 415 -41.97 7.94 2.12
CA VAL A 415 -43.33 8.06 2.61
C VAL A 415 -43.47 7.53 4.05
N LEU A 416 -44.24 8.26 4.85
CA LEU A 416 -44.64 7.89 6.20
C LEU A 416 -46.08 7.38 6.20
N LEU A 417 -46.29 6.21 6.80
CA LEU A 417 -47.60 5.60 6.97
C LEU A 417 -48.20 6.06 8.32
N PRO A 418 -49.35 6.75 8.36
CA PRO A 418 -49.83 7.34 9.60
C PRO A 418 -50.20 6.29 10.64
N SER A 419 -49.49 6.29 11.77
CA SER A 419 -49.83 5.51 12.96
C SER A 419 -51.27 5.82 13.40
N GLY A 420 -52.01 4.81 13.87
CA GLY A 420 -53.36 5.05 14.37
C GLY A 420 -54.47 5.02 13.31
N SER A 421 -54.16 4.59 12.08
CA SER A 421 -55.10 4.66 10.95
C SER A 421 -54.94 3.47 9.99
N ASP A 422 -55.94 3.24 9.15
CA ASP A 422 -55.93 2.22 8.09
C ASP A 422 -55.83 2.89 6.71
N GLY A 423 -55.00 2.33 5.83
CA GLY A 423 -54.93 2.72 4.44
C GLY A 423 -54.03 1.80 3.63
N GLN A 424 -53.95 2.06 2.33
CA GLN A 424 -53.17 1.24 1.41
C GLN A 424 -52.66 2.07 0.22
N LEU A 425 -51.49 1.68 -0.26
CA LEU A 425 -50.87 2.20 -1.47
C LEU A 425 -50.87 1.10 -2.52
N ARG A 426 -51.06 1.44 -3.80
CA ARG A 426 -50.97 0.47 -4.89
C ARG A 426 -50.14 1.02 -6.04
N GLY A 427 -49.15 0.23 -6.45
CA GLY A 427 -48.36 0.42 -7.66
C GLY A 427 -48.66 -0.71 -8.64
N SER A 428 -49.07 -0.38 -9.86
CA SER A 428 -49.25 -1.35 -10.94
C SER A 428 -47.97 -1.49 -11.74
N THR A 429 -47.58 -2.71 -12.08
CA THR A 429 -46.36 -3.02 -12.84
C THR A 429 -46.71 -3.42 -14.29
N PRO A 430 -45.80 -3.32 -15.26
CA PRO A 430 -46.02 -3.84 -16.60
C PRO A 430 -45.86 -5.37 -16.60
N ARG A 431 -46.53 -6.06 -17.53
CA ARG A 431 -46.28 -7.50 -17.75
C ARG A 431 -44.89 -7.66 -18.38
N ALA A 432 -43.94 -8.20 -17.62
CA ALA A 432 -42.55 -8.33 -18.04
C ALA A 432 -42.17 -9.79 -18.34
N ALA A 433 -41.66 -10.05 -19.54
CA ALA A 433 -41.25 -11.39 -19.97
C ALA A 433 -40.07 -11.95 -19.14
N SER A 434 -39.18 -11.08 -18.64
CA SER A 434 -38.07 -11.45 -17.76
C SER A 434 -38.51 -12.00 -16.40
N ALA A 435 -39.79 -11.83 -16.04
CA ALA A 435 -40.38 -12.33 -14.80
C ALA A 435 -41.24 -13.60 -14.99
N ALA A 436 -41.33 -14.14 -16.21
CA ALA A 436 -42.24 -15.25 -16.52
C ALA A 436 -41.90 -16.57 -15.82
N THR A 437 -40.63 -16.77 -15.43
CA THR A 437 -40.16 -17.98 -14.74
C THR A 437 -39.84 -17.75 -13.27
N GLY A 438 -40.04 -16.53 -12.77
CA GLY A 438 -39.72 -16.13 -11.41
C GLY A 438 -39.48 -14.63 -11.29
N TRP A 439 -39.62 -14.11 -10.08
CA TRP A 439 -39.44 -12.70 -9.78
C TRP A 439 -39.01 -12.48 -8.33
N SER A 440 -38.50 -11.28 -8.05
CA SER A 440 -38.28 -10.81 -6.67
C SER A 440 -38.93 -9.45 -6.46
N VAL A 441 -39.46 -9.21 -5.26
CA VAL A 441 -39.92 -7.90 -4.82
C VAL A 441 -39.23 -7.55 -3.51
N ASP A 442 -38.55 -6.41 -3.52
CA ASP A 442 -37.90 -5.79 -2.35
C ASP A 442 -38.74 -4.63 -1.84
N PHE A 443 -38.68 -4.38 -0.54
CA PHE A 443 -39.06 -3.11 0.07
C PHE A 443 -38.27 -2.89 1.35
N PHE A 444 -38.17 -1.62 1.73
CA PHE A 444 -37.46 -1.21 2.93
C PHE A 444 -38.43 -0.59 3.91
N TYR A 445 -38.29 -0.96 5.16
CA TYR A 445 -39.23 -0.62 6.22
C TYR A 445 -38.48 -0.17 7.47
N ASN A 446 -39.07 0.80 8.17
CA ASN A 446 -38.70 1.17 9.52
C ASN A 446 -39.99 1.42 10.30
N GLY A 447 -40.10 0.87 11.51
CA GLY A 447 -41.13 1.24 12.48
C GLY A 447 -41.75 0.04 13.19
N ARG A 448 -42.77 0.32 14.00
CA ARG A 448 -43.51 -0.71 14.74
C ARG A 448 -45.01 -0.63 14.43
N GLN A 449 -45.41 -1.22 13.30
CA GLN A 449 -46.80 -1.30 12.85
C GLN A 449 -47.08 -2.56 12.04
N ASP A 450 -48.30 -3.08 12.17
CA ASP A 450 -48.80 -4.17 11.34
C ASP A 450 -48.96 -3.70 9.88
N LEU A 451 -48.31 -4.40 8.95
CA LEU A 451 -48.27 -4.05 7.52
C LEU A 451 -48.38 -5.32 6.66
N ASP A 452 -49.33 -5.34 5.73
CA ASP A 452 -49.38 -6.35 4.69
C ASP A 452 -48.78 -5.80 3.39
N VAL A 453 -47.86 -6.54 2.77
CA VAL A 453 -47.42 -6.27 1.39
C VAL A 453 -47.96 -7.36 0.49
N THR A 454 -49.03 -7.04 -0.24
CA THR A 454 -49.66 -7.94 -1.22
C THR A 454 -49.03 -7.75 -2.60
N ILE A 455 -48.61 -8.85 -3.23
CA ILE A 455 -48.05 -8.92 -4.57
C ILE A 455 -48.94 -9.87 -5.36
N ALA A 456 -49.64 -9.38 -6.39
CA ALA A 456 -50.49 -10.24 -7.22
C ALA A 456 -50.01 -10.23 -8.66
N ASP A 457 -50.16 -11.36 -9.33
CA ASP A 457 -49.72 -11.56 -10.71
C ASP A 457 -50.80 -11.23 -11.76
N TYR A 458 -50.42 -11.44 -13.02
CA TYR A 458 -51.22 -11.14 -14.20
C TYR A 458 -52.27 -12.20 -14.57
N GLY A 459 -52.49 -13.24 -13.77
CA GLY A 459 -53.47 -14.28 -14.09
C GLY A 459 -54.84 -13.67 -14.41
N ASP A 460 -55.52 -14.24 -15.42
CA ASP A 460 -56.75 -13.73 -16.03
C ASP A 460 -57.99 -13.85 -15.12
N LEU A 461 -57.84 -14.35 -13.89
CA LEU A 461 -58.93 -14.60 -12.93
C LEU A 461 -59.95 -15.61 -13.46
N THR A 462 -59.48 -16.66 -14.15
CA THR A 462 -60.30 -17.80 -14.56
C THR A 462 -59.82 -19.05 -13.85
N ASP A 463 -60.66 -20.07 -13.66
CA ASP A 463 -60.18 -21.32 -13.03
C ASP A 463 -59.07 -22.04 -13.84
N ALA A 464 -58.92 -21.73 -15.13
CA ALA A 464 -57.85 -22.27 -15.99
C ALA A 464 -56.54 -21.45 -15.94
N ASP A 465 -56.64 -20.17 -15.59
CA ASP A 465 -55.53 -19.23 -15.38
C ASP A 465 -55.84 -18.34 -14.15
N PRO A 466 -55.74 -18.93 -12.94
CA PRO A 466 -56.10 -18.22 -11.72
C PRO A 466 -55.01 -17.21 -11.38
N ARG A 467 -55.42 -16.05 -10.84
CA ARG A 467 -54.46 -15.07 -10.33
C ARG A 467 -53.83 -15.57 -9.05
N VAL A 468 -52.50 -15.62 -9.01
CA VAL A 468 -51.75 -15.93 -7.80
C VAL A 468 -51.36 -14.63 -7.08
N GLY A 469 -51.71 -14.55 -5.81
CA GLY A 469 -51.33 -13.48 -4.90
C GLY A 469 -50.43 -14.00 -3.78
N TRP A 470 -49.48 -13.19 -3.35
CA TRP A 470 -48.61 -13.42 -2.22
C TRP A 470 -48.77 -12.26 -1.24
N THR A 471 -48.89 -12.53 0.05
CA THR A 471 -48.94 -11.49 1.08
C THR A 471 -47.89 -11.77 2.14
N LEU A 472 -46.97 -10.82 2.31
CA LEU A 472 -46.11 -10.74 3.47
C LEU A 472 -46.83 -9.94 4.55
N GLY A 473 -47.23 -10.61 5.64
CA GLY A 473 -47.84 -9.96 6.80
C GLY A 473 -46.78 -9.69 7.85
N LEU A 474 -46.45 -8.42 8.07
CA LEU A 474 -45.55 -7.97 9.12
C LEU A 474 -46.39 -7.77 10.38
N GLU A 475 -46.22 -8.63 11.37
CA GLU A 475 -47.04 -8.66 12.59
C GLU A 475 -46.25 -8.15 13.80
N ALA A 476 -46.43 -6.88 14.14
CA ALA A 476 -45.67 -6.15 15.17
C ALA A 476 -45.97 -6.64 16.59
N SER A 477 -47.15 -7.23 16.82
CA SER A 477 -47.54 -7.76 18.13
C SER A 477 -46.87 -9.10 18.47
N SER A 478 -46.63 -9.93 17.46
CA SER A 478 -46.05 -11.27 17.57
C SER A 478 -44.55 -11.29 17.22
N ASP A 479 -44.01 -10.21 16.67
CA ASP A 479 -42.65 -10.13 16.10
C ASP A 479 -42.42 -11.21 15.03
N GLN A 480 -43.33 -11.25 14.05
CA GLN A 480 -43.33 -12.26 12.99
C GLN A 480 -43.51 -11.64 11.60
N ILE A 481 -43.04 -12.38 10.59
CA ILE A 481 -43.46 -12.19 9.20
C ILE A 481 -44.16 -13.47 8.75
N THR A 482 -45.41 -13.37 8.32
CA THR A 482 -46.15 -14.49 7.70
C THR A 482 -46.14 -14.34 6.19
N LEU A 483 -46.06 -15.47 5.47
CA LEU A 483 -46.20 -15.52 4.02
C LEU A 483 -47.46 -16.32 3.68
N LEU A 484 -48.44 -15.67 3.10
CA LEU A 484 -49.64 -16.30 2.58
C LEU A 484 -49.63 -16.30 1.05
N SER A 485 -50.09 -17.38 0.44
CA SER A 485 -50.40 -17.41 -0.99
C SER A 485 -51.91 -17.56 -1.20
N VAL A 486 -52.43 -16.88 -2.20
CA VAL A 486 -53.83 -16.91 -2.62
C VAL A 486 -53.87 -17.30 -4.10
N SER A 487 -54.81 -18.13 -4.50
CA SER A 487 -55.14 -18.41 -5.90
C SER A 487 -56.61 -18.08 -6.11
N ALA A 488 -56.94 -17.28 -7.11
CA ALA A 488 -58.30 -16.83 -7.37
C ALA A 488 -58.66 -17.01 -8.86
N GLY A 489 -59.65 -17.86 -9.12
CA GLY A 489 -60.31 -18.01 -10.42
C GLY A 489 -61.70 -17.35 -10.43
N ASP A 490 -62.49 -17.66 -11.45
CA ASP A 490 -63.84 -17.10 -11.64
C ASP A 490 -64.89 -17.80 -10.77
N SER A 491 -64.66 -19.05 -10.38
CA SER A 491 -65.57 -19.80 -9.51
C SER A 491 -64.92 -20.46 -8.29
N SER A 492 -63.59 -20.45 -8.19
CA SER A 492 -62.82 -21.02 -7.09
C SER A 492 -61.77 -20.06 -6.52
N SER A 493 -61.47 -20.20 -5.22
CA SER A 493 -60.30 -19.57 -4.62
C SER A 493 -59.72 -20.42 -3.50
N SER A 494 -58.41 -20.29 -3.26
CA SER A 494 -57.71 -20.93 -2.16
C SER A 494 -56.75 -19.95 -1.49
N VAL A 495 -56.50 -20.18 -0.20
CA VAL A 495 -55.48 -19.46 0.57
C VAL A 495 -54.67 -20.47 1.38
N ALA A 496 -53.36 -20.27 1.47
CA ALA A 496 -52.48 -21.11 2.25
C ALA A 496 -51.42 -20.27 2.95
N LEU A 497 -51.17 -20.56 4.23
CA LEU A 497 -49.99 -20.10 4.94
C LEU A 497 -48.80 -20.93 4.46
N GLN A 498 -47.84 -20.28 3.82
CA GLN A 498 -46.65 -20.91 3.24
C GLN A 498 -45.49 -20.95 4.23
N ALA A 499 -45.30 -19.88 5.01
CA ALA A 499 -44.25 -19.79 6.01
C ALA A 499 -44.56 -18.77 7.11
N THR A 500 -43.89 -18.93 8.26
CA THR A 500 -43.81 -17.95 9.34
C THR A 500 -42.34 -17.77 9.74
N VAL A 501 -41.83 -16.55 9.61
CA VAL A 501 -40.55 -16.14 10.20
C VAL A 501 -40.84 -15.71 11.64
N ASN A 502 -40.40 -16.51 12.60
CA ASN A 502 -40.49 -16.17 14.02
C ASN A 502 -39.31 -15.27 14.42
N SER A 503 -39.54 -14.36 15.38
CA SER A 503 -38.52 -13.41 15.85
C SER A 503 -37.91 -12.67 14.68
N ALA A 504 -38.78 -11.98 13.93
CA ALA A 504 -38.40 -11.27 12.72
C ALA A 504 -37.36 -10.18 13.03
N GLY A 505 -37.47 -9.51 14.19
CA GLY A 505 -36.51 -8.50 14.62
C GLY A 505 -36.60 -7.18 13.87
N ILE A 506 -37.66 -6.98 13.07
CA ILE A 506 -37.80 -5.83 12.16
C ILE A 506 -38.52 -4.61 12.78
N PHE A 507 -38.98 -4.73 14.03
CA PHE A 507 -39.83 -3.75 14.71
C PHE A 507 -39.05 -2.94 15.77
N ASP A 508 -37.75 -2.74 15.56
CA ASP A 508 -36.84 -2.06 16.50
C ASP A 508 -36.62 -0.57 16.18
N GLY A 509 -37.30 -0.05 15.15
CA GLY A 509 -37.18 1.34 14.69
C GLY A 509 -35.94 1.62 13.84
N ARG A 510 -35.25 0.59 13.36
CA ARG A 510 -34.15 0.69 12.39
C ARG A 510 -34.62 0.36 10.99
N LEU A 511 -33.72 0.60 10.03
CA LEU A 511 -33.90 0.20 8.65
C LEU A 511 -33.83 -1.33 8.52
N HIS A 512 -34.86 -1.93 7.93
CA HIS A 512 -34.86 -3.32 7.53
C HIS A 512 -35.15 -3.50 6.04
N HIS A 513 -34.51 -4.49 5.46
CA HIS A 513 -34.71 -4.95 4.09
C HIS A 513 -35.55 -6.21 4.10
N ILE A 514 -36.65 -6.22 3.34
CA ILE A 514 -37.49 -7.41 3.18
C ILE A 514 -37.61 -7.74 1.70
N ARG A 515 -37.41 -9.02 1.36
CA ARG A 515 -37.60 -9.54 0.00
C ARG A 515 -38.44 -10.81 -0.02
N LEU A 516 -39.33 -10.91 -0.99
CA LEU A 516 -39.90 -12.19 -1.46
C LEU A 516 -39.37 -12.51 -2.86
N THR A 517 -38.81 -13.69 -3.02
CA THR A 517 -38.42 -14.26 -4.31
C THR A 517 -39.28 -15.46 -4.62
N THR A 518 -39.74 -15.58 -5.87
CA THR A 518 -40.42 -16.77 -6.39
C THR A 518 -39.74 -17.29 -7.65
N THR A 519 -39.74 -18.62 -7.82
CA THR A 519 -39.28 -19.29 -9.04
C THR A 519 -40.29 -20.36 -9.43
N VAL A 520 -40.80 -20.30 -10.66
CA VAL A 520 -41.84 -21.21 -11.15
C VAL A 520 -41.24 -22.60 -11.43
N SER A 521 -41.93 -23.65 -10.98
CA SER A 521 -41.58 -25.04 -11.21
C SER A 521 -42.83 -25.86 -11.51
N GLY A 522 -43.16 -26.01 -12.79
CA GLY A 522 -44.41 -26.67 -13.22
C GLY A 522 -45.63 -25.91 -12.71
N ALA A 523 -46.49 -26.60 -11.95
CA ALA A 523 -47.70 -26.02 -11.35
C ALA A 523 -47.45 -25.36 -9.97
N ASN A 524 -46.19 -25.21 -9.56
CA ASN A 524 -45.80 -24.72 -8.23
C ASN A 524 -44.87 -23.51 -8.35
N SER A 525 -44.72 -22.77 -7.26
CA SER A 525 -43.64 -21.78 -7.11
C SER A 525 -42.76 -22.17 -5.93
N LEU A 526 -41.45 -22.21 -6.14
CA LEU A 526 -40.48 -22.13 -5.05
C LEU A 526 -40.49 -20.71 -4.52
N PHE A 527 -40.47 -20.52 -3.21
CA PHE A 527 -40.40 -19.20 -2.59
C PHE A 527 -39.23 -19.09 -1.61
N GLN A 528 -38.72 -17.88 -1.44
CA GLN A 528 -37.76 -17.51 -0.41
C GLN A 528 -38.10 -16.12 0.15
N VAL A 529 -38.08 -16.00 1.48
CA VAL A 529 -38.24 -14.73 2.20
C VAL A 529 -36.91 -14.36 2.81
N PHE A 530 -36.42 -13.17 2.49
CA PHE A 530 -35.20 -12.62 3.06
C PHE A 530 -35.54 -11.46 4.01
N VAL A 531 -34.75 -11.37 5.09
CA VAL A 531 -34.71 -10.22 5.99
C VAL A 531 -33.24 -9.82 6.12
N ASP A 532 -32.94 -8.55 5.87
CA ASP A 532 -31.60 -7.96 5.99
C ASP A 532 -30.54 -8.77 5.21
N GLY A 533 -30.89 -9.10 3.96
CA GLY A 533 -30.04 -9.87 3.05
C GLY A 533 -29.97 -11.39 3.32
N VAL A 534 -30.51 -11.88 4.44
CA VAL A 534 -30.42 -13.30 4.85
C VAL A 534 -31.73 -14.03 4.58
N SER A 535 -31.66 -15.24 4.00
CA SER A 535 -32.84 -16.09 3.81
C SER A 535 -33.35 -16.61 5.17
N ARG A 536 -34.61 -16.30 5.50
CA ARG A 536 -35.24 -16.65 6.78
C ARG A 536 -36.35 -17.68 6.64
N ALA A 537 -36.89 -17.83 5.44
CA ALA A 537 -37.85 -18.88 5.12
C ALA A 537 -37.75 -19.26 3.64
N SER A 538 -37.97 -20.52 3.32
CA SER A 538 -38.05 -21.01 1.94
C SER A 538 -38.91 -22.25 1.84
N GLY A 539 -39.53 -22.49 0.69
CA GLY A 539 -40.33 -23.69 0.47
C GLY A 539 -40.93 -23.78 -0.92
N THR A 540 -41.85 -24.72 -1.10
CA THR A 540 -42.59 -24.93 -2.34
C THR A 540 -44.06 -24.69 -2.10
N ALA A 541 -44.63 -23.68 -2.74
CA ALA A 541 -46.07 -23.44 -2.77
C ALA A 541 -46.72 -24.31 -3.85
N THR A 542 -47.27 -25.46 -3.42
CA THR A 542 -47.88 -26.43 -4.33
C THR A 542 -49.21 -25.92 -4.88
N GLY A 543 -49.37 -25.91 -6.21
CA GLY A 543 -50.59 -25.45 -6.89
C GLY A 543 -50.68 -23.93 -7.08
N TYR A 544 -49.61 -23.19 -6.80
CA TYR A 544 -49.51 -21.74 -6.98
C TYR A 544 -48.38 -21.44 -7.97
N ALA A 545 -48.64 -21.55 -9.28
CA ALA A 545 -47.67 -21.17 -10.32
C ALA A 545 -47.77 -19.65 -10.55
N SER A 546 -46.78 -18.89 -10.08
CA SER A 546 -46.81 -17.42 -10.18
C SER A 546 -46.47 -16.97 -11.59
N GLU A 547 -47.16 -15.95 -12.09
CA GLU A 547 -46.76 -15.23 -13.30
C GLU A 547 -45.98 -13.93 -12.97
N ALA A 548 -45.73 -13.12 -14.00
CA ALA A 548 -45.25 -11.75 -13.84
C ALA A 548 -46.20 -10.95 -12.93
N VAL A 549 -45.62 -10.10 -12.07
CA VAL A 549 -46.35 -9.28 -11.11
C VAL A 549 -47.21 -8.26 -11.86
N TYR A 550 -48.46 -8.11 -11.44
CA TYR A 550 -49.44 -7.11 -11.90
C TYR A 550 -49.50 -5.89 -10.99
N PHE A 551 -49.47 -6.10 -9.67
CA PHE A 551 -49.37 -4.98 -8.72
C PHE A 551 -48.67 -5.39 -7.43
N VAL A 552 -48.10 -4.38 -6.78
CA VAL A 552 -47.65 -4.44 -5.39
C VAL A 552 -48.46 -3.44 -4.58
N ARG A 553 -48.97 -3.88 -3.42
CA ARG A 553 -49.85 -3.10 -2.56
C ARG A 553 -49.46 -3.25 -1.08
N PRO A 554 -48.78 -2.25 -0.50
CA PRO A 554 -48.65 -2.12 0.94
C PRO A 554 -49.96 -1.62 1.58
N THR A 555 -50.44 -2.32 2.60
CA THR A 555 -51.63 -2.01 3.39
C THR A 555 -51.23 -1.94 4.86
N TRP A 556 -51.45 -0.79 5.51
CA TRP A 556 -51.16 -0.62 6.94
C TRP A 556 -52.46 -0.61 7.74
N PHE A 557 -52.38 -1.16 8.96
CA PHE A 557 -53.52 -1.32 9.83
C PHE A 557 -53.35 -0.55 11.14
N TYR A 558 -54.46 -0.09 11.70
CA TYR A 558 -54.58 0.36 13.05
C TYR A 558 -54.39 -0.81 14.01
N SER A 559 -53.47 -0.65 14.96
CA SER A 559 -53.20 -1.67 15.98
C SER A 559 -52.86 -0.99 17.31
N ALA A 560 -53.39 -1.52 18.42
CA ALA A 560 -53.23 -0.91 19.75
C ALA A 560 -51.78 -0.98 20.29
N VAL A 561 -50.91 -1.75 19.63
CA VAL A 561 -49.48 -1.87 19.94
C VAL A 561 -48.59 -0.94 19.08
N THR A 562 -49.18 -0.14 18.19
CA THR A 562 -48.46 0.85 17.36
C THR A 562 -48.03 2.05 18.19
N GLN A 563 -46.74 2.38 18.20
CA GLN A 563 -46.18 3.52 18.95
C GLN A 563 -45.27 4.42 18.12
N ASP A 564 -44.76 3.92 16.99
CA ASP A 564 -43.78 4.63 16.16
C ASP A 564 -44.38 5.16 14.85
N ILE A 565 -43.57 5.91 14.10
CA ILE A 565 -43.93 6.58 12.84
C ILE A 565 -43.34 5.75 11.68
N PRO A 566 -44.06 4.77 11.12
CA PRO A 566 -43.48 3.84 10.16
C PRO A 566 -43.25 4.48 8.79
N ALA A 567 -42.12 4.13 8.20
CA ALA A 567 -41.69 4.57 6.89
C ALA A 567 -41.48 3.36 5.98
N ILE A 568 -41.86 3.49 4.72
CA ILE A 568 -41.63 2.47 3.69
C ILE A 568 -41.11 3.12 2.42
N GLY A 569 -40.22 2.45 1.70
CA GLY A 569 -39.68 2.96 0.44
C GLY A 569 -38.98 1.90 -0.40
N TYR A 570 -38.53 2.34 -1.57
CA TYR A 570 -37.75 1.52 -2.54
C TYR A 570 -38.41 0.18 -2.86
N ILE A 571 -39.72 0.20 -3.08
CA ILE A 571 -40.46 -1.00 -3.49
C ILE A 571 -40.02 -1.34 -4.90
N THR A 572 -39.25 -2.43 -5.04
CA THR A 572 -38.52 -2.73 -6.27
C THR A 572 -38.87 -4.11 -6.78
N TYR A 573 -39.23 -4.19 -8.06
CA TYR A 573 -39.67 -5.39 -8.74
C TYR A 573 -38.62 -5.83 -9.77
N TRP A 574 -38.18 -7.08 -9.65
CA TRP A 574 -37.17 -7.71 -10.49
C TRP A 574 -37.73 -8.92 -11.24
N GLY A 575 -37.10 -9.24 -12.37
CA GLY A 575 -37.32 -10.50 -13.06
C GLY A 575 -36.61 -11.67 -12.36
N SER A 576 -36.36 -12.74 -13.11
CA SER A 576 -35.71 -13.95 -12.60
C SER A 576 -34.22 -13.78 -12.27
N THR A 577 -33.59 -12.68 -12.70
CA THR A 577 -32.18 -12.34 -12.44
C THR A 577 -32.08 -11.07 -11.59
N ALA A 578 -32.55 -11.13 -10.34
CA ALA A 578 -32.39 -10.04 -9.37
C ALA A 578 -30.95 -9.99 -8.82
N PRO A 579 -30.43 -8.82 -8.39
CA PRO A 579 -29.21 -8.74 -7.58
C PRO A 579 -29.38 -9.56 -6.30
N SER A 580 -28.30 -9.98 -5.63
CA SER A 580 -28.44 -10.76 -4.40
C SER A 580 -29.13 -9.95 -3.30
N ALA A 581 -29.83 -10.62 -2.38
CA ALA A 581 -30.47 -9.93 -1.26
C ALA A 581 -29.44 -9.28 -0.34
N ALA A 582 -28.26 -9.90 -0.19
CA ALA A 582 -27.14 -9.36 0.57
C ALA A 582 -26.64 -8.04 -0.05
N ASP A 583 -26.39 -7.99 -1.36
CA ASP A 583 -25.91 -6.76 -2.01
C ASP A 583 -26.92 -5.60 -1.89
N MET A 584 -28.22 -5.90 -1.94
CA MET A 584 -29.27 -4.90 -1.71
C MET A 584 -29.24 -4.33 -0.29
N TYR A 585 -29.00 -5.19 0.71
CA TYR A 585 -28.89 -4.77 2.10
C TYR A 585 -27.58 -4.01 2.37
N ASP A 586 -26.47 -4.43 1.76
CA ASP A 586 -25.20 -3.70 1.80
C ASP A 586 -25.37 -2.29 1.21
N ALA A 587 -26.04 -2.16 0.05
CA ALA A 587 -26.34 -0.85 -0.52
C ALA A 587 -27.23 0.02 0.40
N ALA A 588 -28.21 -0.58 1.07
CA ALA A 588 -29.10 0.11 2.01
C ALA A 588 -28.40 0.58 3.28
N THR A 589 -27.39 -0.16 3.73
CA THR A 589 -26.55 0.21 4.88
C THR A 589 -25.33 1.05 4.48
N GLY A 590 -25.24 1.46 3.21
CA GLY A 590 -24.19 2.35 2.70
C GLY A 590 -22.84 1.66 2.50
N PHE A 591 -22.85 0.37 2.15
CA PHE A 591 -21.68 -0.49 1.92
C PHE A 591 -20.71 -0.52 3.11
N GLN A 592 -21.24 -0.57 4.33
CA GLN A 592 -20.42 -0.64 5.54
C GLN A 592 -19.42 -1.81 5.50
N GLY A 593 -18.19 -1.56 5.92
CA GLY A 593 -17.11 -2.55 5.96
C GLY A 593 -16.32 -2.65 4.65
N GLU A 594 -16.78 -2.01 3.57
CA GLU A 594 -16.03 -1.90 2.32
C GLU A 594 -14.68 -1.20 2.54
N ALA A 595 -13.59 -1.74 1.99
CA ALA A 595 -12.28 -1.09 2.05
C ALA A 595 -12.30 0.28 1.35
N ALA A 596 -11.56 1.26 1.87
CA ALA A 596 -11.55 2.63 1.34
C ALA A 596 -11.25 2.72 -0.17
N GLY A 597 -10.31 1.92 -0.67
CA GLY A 597 -9.98 1.82 -2.09
C GLY A 597 -11.10 1.24 -2.94
N ALA A 598 -11.69 0.12 -2.50
CA ALA A 598 -12.83 -0.48 -3.19
C ALA A 598 -14.01 0.51 -3.30
N ARG A 599 -14.25 1.30 -2.23
CA ARG A 599 -15.24 2.37 -2.25
C ARG A 599 -14.92 3.43 -3.29
N ILE A 600 -13.67 3.85 -3.41
CA ILE A 600 -13.22 4.85 -4.39
C ILE A 600 -13.44 4.34 -5.83
N GLU A 601 -13.04 3.10 -6.12
CA GLU A 601 -13.20 2.48 -7.43
C GLU A 601 -14.68 2.32 -7.80
N ARG A 602 -15.50 1.84 -6.86
CA ARG A 602 -16.94 1.68 -7.06
C ARG A 602 -17.63 3.02 -7.31
N LEU A 603 -17.38 4.03 -6.48
CA LEU A 603 -17.96 5.37 -6.63
C LEU A 603 -17.58 6.02 -7.97
N ALA A 604 -16.33 5.85 -8.41
CA ALA A 604 -15.88 6.34 -9.70
C ALA A 604 -16.58 5.61 -10.86
N ALA A 605 -16.64 4.27 -10.81
CA ALA A 605 -17.26 3.45 -11.82
C ALA A 605 -18.76 3.73 -11.97
N GLU A 606 -19.49 3.84 -10.87
CA GLU A 606 -20.92 4.20 -10.86
C GLU A 606 -21.20 5.56 -11.52
N ALA A 607 -20.24 6.49 -11.43
CA ALA A 607 -20.32 7.82 -12.06
C ALA A 607 -19.72 7.89 -13.47
N GLY A 608 -19.25 6.76 -14.03
CA GLY A 608 -18.65 6.68 -15.37
C GLY A 608 -17.23 7.24 -15.46
N TYR A 609 -16.49 7.24 -14.35
CA TYR A 609 -15.08 7.60 -14.30
C TYR A 609 -14.21 6.39 -13.96
N VAL A 610 -12.92 6.49 -14.23
CA VAL A 610 -11.93 5.47 -13.84
C VAL A 610 -11.20 5.96 -12.60
N ALA A 611 -11.07 5.08 -11.62
CA ALA A 611 -10.14 5.22 -10.52
C ALA A 611 -9.36 3.93 -10.35
N SER A 612 -8.14 4.02 -9.82
CA SER A 612 -7.35 2.87 -9.40
C SER A 612 -6.63 3.15 -8.08
N VAL A 613 -6.30 2.08 -7.38
CA VAL A 613 -5.80 2.14 -6.00
C VAL A 613 -4.44 1.47 -5.87
N ALA A 614 -3.56 2.08 -5.07
CA ALA A 614 -2.36 1.43 -4.54
C ALA A 614 -2.45 1.24 -3.03
N GLY A 615 -1.91 0.11 -2.57
CA GLY A 615 -1.94 -0.34 -1.19
C GLY A 615 -2.89 -1.51 -0.97
N GLU A 616 -2.46 -2.48 -0.18
CA GLU A 616 -3.12 -3.76 0.06
C GLU A 616 -4.48 -3.57 0.72
N SER A 617 -5.52 -4.20 0.15
CA SER A 617 -6.90 -4.10 0.64
C SER A 617 -7.02 -4.46 2.13
N ALA A 618 -6.26 -5.45 2.60
CA ALA A 618 -6.26 -5.90 3.99
C ALA A 618 -5.76 -4.85 5.00
N TYR A 619 -4.92 -3.89 4.55
CA TYR A 619 -4.40 -2.81 5.40
C TYR A 619 -5.17 -1.50 5.22
N GLN A 620 -6.10 -1.43 4.27
CA GLN A 620 -6.95 -0.26 4.11
C GLN A 620 -8.01 -0.21 5.19
N ARG A 621 -8.37 1.01 5.61
CA ARG A 621 -9.42 1.21 6.61
C ARG A 621 -10.78 0.78 6.05
N PRO A 622 -11.51 -0.11 6.76
CA PRO A 622 -12.90 -0.41 6.44
C PRO A 622 -13.76 0.83 6.66
N MET A 623 -14.63 1.10 5.71
CA MET A 623 -15.40 2.33 5.67
C MET A 623 -16.75 2.20 6.38
N GLY A 624 -17.19 3.30 6.97
CA GLY A 624 -18.51 3.45 7.60
C GLY A 624 -19.63 3.60 6.58
N ILE A 625 -20.77 4.10 7.05
CA ILE A 625 -21.94 4.34 6.21
C ILE A 625 -21.64 5.42 5.17
N GLN A 626 -21.85 5.11 3.90
CA GLN A 626 -21.79 6.10 2.83
C GLN A 626 -23.03 7.02 2.85
N GLY A 627 -22.82 8.30 3.18
CA GLY A 627 -23.87 9.34 3.13
C GLY A 627 -24.16 9.90 1.74
N GLN A 628 -25.04 10.90 1.68
CA GLN A 628 -25.37 11.66 0.45
C GLN A 628 -24.49 12.90 0.33
N ARG A 629 -23.48 12.86 -0.52
CA ARG A 629 -22.53 13.97 -0.77
C ARG A 629 -22.17 14.05 -2.26
N LYS A 630 -21.42 15.06 -2.68
CA LYS A 630 -20.88 15.09 -4.06
C LYS A 630 -19.90 13.93 -4.26
N LEU A 631 -19.71 13.50 -5.52
CA LEU A 631 -18.80 12.41 -5.84
C LEU A 631 -17.39 12.63 -5.26
N LEU A 632 -16.78 13.78 -5.56
CA LEU A 632 -15.42 14.06 -5.09
C LEU A 632 -15.33 14.21 -3.56
N GLU A 633 -16.41 14.61 -2.90
CA GLU A 633 -16.49 14.62 -1.43
C GLU A 633 -16.50 13.21 -0.86
N LEU A 634 -17.27 12.28 -1.45
CA LEU A 634 -17.28 10.87 -1.04
C LEU A 634 -15.92 10.18 -1.28
N LEU A 635 -15.25 10.48 -2.41
CA LEU A 635 -13.90 9.96 -2.67
C LEU A 635 -12.89 10.51 -1.65
N ASN A 636 -12.96 11.81 -1.31
CA ASN A 636 -12.09 12.41 -0.30
C ASN A 636 -12.40 11.91 1.11
N GLU A 637 -13.66 11.60 1.44
CA GLU A 637 -14.04 10.98 2.71
C GLU A 637 -13.35 9.63 2.90
N ALA A 638 -13.33 8.79 1.84
CA ALA A 638 -12.58 7.53 1.84
C ALA A 638 -11.06 7.76 1.97
N ASN A 639 -10.50 8.67 1.16
CA ASN A 639 -9.08 9.01 1.20
C ASN A 639 -8.63 9.49 2.59
N THR A 640 -9.39 10.41 3.20
CA THR A 640 -9.04 11.03 4.48
C THR A 640 -9.18 10.06 5.64
N THR A 641 -10.20 9.19 5.62
CA THR A 641 -10.36 8.10 6.60
C THR A 641 -9.20 7.12 6.52
N ASN A 642 -8.67 6.87 5.31
CA ASN A 642 -7.56 5.97 5.06
C ASN A 642 -6.17 6.66 5.07
N PHE A 643 -6.06 7.90 5.53
CA PHE A 643 -4.79 8.67 5.58
C PHE A 643 -3.94 8.61 4.29
N GLY A 644 -4.60 8.62 3.12
CA GLY A 644 -3.97 8.48 1.81
C GLY A 644 -3.87 9.77 1.00
N TYR A 645 -3.51 9.59 -0.28
CA TYR A 645 -3.54 10.64 -1.31
C TYR A 645 -4.52 10.31 -2.42
N LEU A 646 -5.37 11.28 -2.78
CA LEU A 646 -6.28 11.22 -3.93
C LEU A 646 -5.85 12.27 -4.95
N VAL A 647 -5.41 11.85 -6.14
CA VAL A 647 -4.76 12.72 -7.14
C VAL A 647 -5.09 12.29 -8.57
N ASP A 648 -5.15 13.22 -9.52
CA ASP A 648 -5.32 12.90 -10.95
C ASP A 648 -4.09 12.14 -11.49
N ALA A 649 -4.25 11.13 -12.34
CA ALA A 649 -3.14 10.46 -13.01
C ALA A 649 -2.38 11.41 -13.96
N ARG A 650 -1.06 11.22 -14.10
CA ARG A 650 -0.21 12.10 -14.92
C ARG A 650 -0.46 11.96 -16.42
N ASP A 651 -0.82 10.77 -16.87
CA ASP A 651 -0.76 10.35 -18.27
C ASP A 651 -2.12 9.93 -18.87
N ARG A 652 -3.17 9.89 -18.06
CA ARG A 652 -4.51 9.39 -18.43
C ARG A 652 -5.63 10.10 -17.64
N PRO A 653 -6.88 10.12 -18.14
CA PRO A 653 -8.02 10.72 -17.45
C PRO A 653 -8.55 9.79 -16.34
N GLU A 654 -7.81 9.69 -15.24
CA GLU A 654 -8.08 8.78 -14.12
C GLU A 654 -7.78 9.46 -12.78
N ILE A 655 -8.46 9.03 -11.71
CA ILE A 655 -8.09 9.36 -10.33
C ILE A 655 -7.35 8.21 -9.69
N ILE A 656 -6.20 8.51 -9.09
CA ILE A 656 -5.41 7.55 -8.33
C ILE A 656 -5.65 7.80 -6.84
N HIS A 657 -5.90 6.72 -6.11
CA HIS A 657 -5.80 6.72 -4.65
C HIS A 657 -4.58 5.92 -4.20
N ARG A 658 -3.71 6.54 -3.40
CA ARG A 658 -2.59 5.88 -2.75
C ARG A 658 -2.89 5.78 -1.26
N GLY A 659 -3.18 4.58 -0.78
CA GLY A 659 -3.53 4.32 0.62
C GLY A 659 -2.33 4.41 1.57
N HIS A 660 -2.60 4.59 2.86
CA HIS A 660 -1.55 4.75 3.87
C HIS A 660 -0.60 3.55 4.00
N SER A 661 -1.01 2.34 3.62
CA SER A 661 -0.14 1.15 3.70
C SER A 661 1.12 1.33 2.85
N THR A 662 1.02 2.08 1.75
CA THR A 662 2.14 2.41 0.87
C THR A 662 3.07 3.49 1.41
N LEU A 663 2.70 4.17 2.51
CA LEU A 663 3.46 5.26 3.10
C LEU A 663 4.42 4.79 4.19
N TRP A 664 4.10 3.67 4.83
CA TRP A 664 4.93 3.09 5.86
C TRP A 664 6.24 2.56 5.29
N ASN A 665 7.34 2.79 6.01
CA ASN A 665 8.59 2.07 5.82
C ASN A 665 9.21 2.18 4.41
N GLN A 666 8.89 3.26 3.68
CA GLN A 666 9.38 3.47 2.33
C GLN A 666 10.92 3.55 2.27
N HIS A 667 11.47 3.01 1.19
CA HIS A 667 12.81 3.33 0.74
C HIS A 667 12.79 4.69 0.02
N PRO A 668 13.80 5.56 0.23
CA PRO A 668 13.83 6.86 -0.43
C PRO A 668 13.76 6.72 -1.95
N ALA A 669 12.79 7.40 -2.55
CA ALA A 669 12.68 7.56 -3.99
C ALA A 669 13.87 8.32 -4.58
N ILE A 670 14.39 9.27 -3.80
CA ILE A 670 15.52 10.13 -4.14
C ILE A 670 16.30 10.42 -2.86
N VAL A 671 17.62 10.35 -2.93
CA VAL A 671 18.53 10.82 -1.87
C VAL A 671 19.20 12.11 -2.35
N ILE A 672 19.00 13.21 -1.63
CA ILE A 672 19.53 14.53 -1.98
C ILE A 672 20.59 14.95 -0.96
N ASP A 673 21.84 15.01 -1.40
CA ASP A 673 22.94 15.57 -0.62
C ASP A 673 22.97 17.10 -0.73
N PHE A 674 22.70 17.79 0.38
CA PHE A 674 22.75 19.25 0.46
C PHE A 674 24.14 19.81 0.18
N SER A 675 25.18 19.12 0.65
CA SER A 675 26.57 19.56 0.52
C SER A 675 27.08 19.48 -0.93
N ALA A 676 26.46 18.62 -1.75
CA ALA A 676 26.77 18.48 -3.17
C ALA A 676 26.21 19.63 -4.06
N GLY A 677 25.43 20.54 -3.49
CA GLY A 677 24.83 21.68 -4.20
C GLY A 677 23.71 21.28 -5.16
N LEU A 678 22.94 20.25 -4.80
CA LEU A 678 21.81 19.75 -5.59
C LEU A 678 20.52 20.58 -5.38
N VAL A 679 20.41 21.27 -4.25
CA VAL A 679 19.23 22.07 -3.88
C VAL A 679 19.36 23.49 -4.41
N LYS A 680 18.35 23.98 -5.15
CA LYS A 680 18.29 25.36 -5.63
C LYS A 680 17.82 26.30 -4.52
N THR A 681 16.66 26.00 -3.94
CA THR A 681 16.05 26.71 -2.81
C THR A 681 15.24 25.76 -1.96
N TYR A 682 15.06 26.07 -0.67
CA TYR A 682 14.24 25.28 0.24
C TYR A 682 13.59 26.19 1.29
N LYS A 683 12.50 25.73 1.89
CA LYS A 683 11.78 26.43 2.97
C LYS A 683 11.49 25.45 4.10
N TRP A 684 11.97 25.79 5.29
CA TRP A 684 11.74 25.01 6.50
C TRP A 684 11.00 25.83 7.58
N ARG A 685 10.41 25.12 8.53
CA ARG A 685 9.69 25.64 9.69
C ARG A 685 9.96 24.78 10.92
N ASP A 686 9.99 25.46 12.05
CA ASP A 686 9.96 24.87 13.39
C ASP A 686 8.97 25.74 14.19
N ASP A 687 7.68 25.47 13.98
CA ASP A 687 6.55 26.22 14.54
C ASP A 687 5.39 25.26 14.91
N ASP A 688 4.41 25.77 15.65
CA ASP A 688 3.29 25.05 16.25
C ASP A 688 2.12 24.74 15.28
N ARG A 689 2.24 25.09 13.99
CA ARG A 689 1.10 25.09 13.04
C ARG A 689 0.42 23.74 12.86
N LEU A 690 1.19 22.64 12.92
CA LEU A 690 0.69 21.27 12.74
C LEU A 690 0.60 20.49 14.07
N THR A 691 0.82 21.16 15.20
CA THR A 691 0.81 20.51 16.51
C THR A 691 -0.62 20.10 16.89
N GLU A 692 -0.80 18.82 17.18
CA GLU A 692 -2.06 18.23 17.67
C GLU A 692 -1.74 17.27 18.81
N ASN A 693 -1.85 17.71 20.06
CA ASN A 693 -1.49 16.91 21.25
C ASN A 693 -2.68 16.51 22.13
N ASP A 694 -3.90 16.86 21.71
CA ASP A 694 -5.19 16.44 22.29
C ASP A 694 -6.20 16.21 21.15
N VAL A 695 -6.37 14.95 20.74
CA VAL A 695 -7.14 14.59 19.55
C VAL A 695 -8.41 13.84 19.94
N SER A 696 -9.56 14.32 19.48
CA SER A 696 -10.85 13.64 19.60
C SER A 696 -11.36 13.19 18.23
N VAL A 697 -11.66 11.92 18.05
CA VAL A 697 -12.20 11.35 16.81
C VAL A 697 -13.59 10.76 17.05
N LYS A 698 -14.53 11.05 16.15
CA LYS A 698 -15.87 10.47 16.13
C LYS A 698 -16.11 9.71 14.82
N ARG A 699 -16.73 8.53 14.88
CA ARG A 699 -17.29 7.86 13.69
C ARG A 699 -18.54 8.61 13.20
N GLU A 700 -18.65 8.84 11.89
CA GLU A 700 -19.85 9.39 11.28
C GLU A 700 -21.05 8.46 11.52
N TYR A 701 -22.18 9.01 11.97
CA TYR A 701 -23.34 8.26 12.49
C TYR A 701 -23.05 7.37 13.71
N GLY A 702 -21.86 7.45 14.31
CA GLY A 702 -21.44 6.70 15.50
C GLY A 702 -21.68 7.42 16.83
N SER A 703 -21.21 6.80 17.92
CA SER A 703 -21.42 7.25 19.30
C SER A 703 -20.48 8.41 19.71
N VAL A 704 -20.24 8.56 21.02
CA VAL A 704 -19.36 9.59 21.59
C VAL A 704 -17.93 9.51 21.03
N PRO A 705 -17.23 10.65 20.88
CA PRO A 705 -15.86 10.66 20.37
C PRO A 705 -14.89 9.92 21.31
N SER A 706 -13.91 9.24 20.72
CA SER A 706 -12.72 8.74 21.42
C SER A 706 -11.65 9.84 21.47
N ARG A 707 -11.01 10.03 22.63
CA ARG A 707 -10.05 11.12 22.87
C ARG A 707 -8.69 10.56 23.30
N GLN A 708 -7.63 11.04 22.66
CA GLN A 708 -6.23 10.70 22.96
C GLN A 708 -5.44 11.97 23.26
N VAL A 709 -4.58 11.92 24.28
CA VAL A 709 -3.83 13.08 24.78
C VAL A 709 -2.37 12.67 25.00
N LEU A 710 -1.43 13.50 24.55
CA LEU A 710 -0.02 13.35 24.91
C LEU A 710 0.20 14.03 26.27
N GLU A 711 0.31 13.22 27.33
CA GLU A 711 0.40 13.71 28.72
C GLU A 711 1.79 14.22 29.12
N GLU A 712 2.85 13.68 28.53
CA GLU A 712 4.26 13.98 28.86
C GLU A 712 5.13 14.10 27.60
N GLY A 713 6.29 14.76 27.74
CA GLY A 713 7.24 14.99 26.65
C GLY A 713 7.16 16.38 26.01
N ALA A 714 8.14 16.71 25.18
CA ALA A 714 8.38 18.08 24.70
C ALA A 714 7.18 18.71 23.97
N LEU A 715 6.34 17.92 23.30
CA LEU A 715 5.13 18.40 22.60
C LEU A 715 3.82 18.08 23.35
N SER A 716 3.90 17.72 24.63
CA SER A 716 2.75 17.38 25.46
C SER A 716 1.84 18.57 25.79
N VAL A 717 0.69 18.27 26.41
CA VAL A 717 -0.27 19.27 26.89
C VAL A 717 0.19 20.06 28.12
N GLN A 718 1.34 19.71 28.71
CA GLN A 718 1.91 20.44 29.84
C GLN A 718 2.38 21.83 29.42
N ASP A 719 2.39 22.78 30.36
CA ASP A 719 2.96 24.11 30.08
C ASP A 719 4.48 24.05 30.00
N TYR A 720 5.08 25.04 29.33
CA TYR A 720 6.54 25.20 29.29
C TYR A 720 7.14 25.23 30.71
N PRO A 721 8.26 24.53 30.98
CA PRO A 721 9.18 23.90 30.02
C PRO A 721 8.91 22.44 29.66
N ASP A 722 7.92 21.80 30.30
CA ASP A 722 7.72 20.35 30.21
C ASP A 722 6.81 19.94 29.03
N GLY A 723 6.17 20.92 28.37
CA GLY A 723 5.39 20.75 27.14
C GLY A 723 5.16 22.09 26.41
N VAL A 724 4.21 22.09 25.46
CA VAL A 724 3.87 23.26 24.62
C VAL A 724 2.49 23.85 24.92
N GLY A 725 1.79 23.33 25.92
CA GLY A 725 0.39 23.63 26.20
C GLY A 725 -0.57 22.84 25.31
N ARG A 726 -1.88 23.01 25.54
CA ARG A 726 -2.93 22.21 24.87
C ARG A 726 -3.27 22.73 23.47
N TYR A 727 -3.20 21.83 22.48
CA TYR A 727 -3.67 22.01 21.10
C TYR A 727 -4.72 20.95 20.79
N ASP A 728 -5.99 21.27 21.05
CA ASP A 728 -7.10 20.33 20.88
C ASP A 728 -7.70 20.35 19.47
N LYS A 729 -7.94 19.15 18.91
CA LYS A 729 -8.56 18.95 17.60
C LYS A 729 -9.64 17.89 17.65
N ALA A 730 -10.74 18.15 16.96
CA ALA A 730 -11.84 17.21 16.81
C ALA A 730 -12.04 16.85 15.32
N TYR A 731 -12.22 15.56 15.05
CA TYR A 731 -12.43 15.02 13.72
C TYR A 731 -13.66 14.11 13.67
N THR A 732 -14.31 14.05 12.51
CA THR A 732 -15.33 13.04 12.20
C THR A 732 -14.90 12.30 10.95
N TYR A 733 -14.93 10.97 11.03
CA TYR A 733 -14.45 10.07 9.97
C TYR A 733 -15.48 8.99 9.66
N SER A 734 -15.44 8.46 8.45
CA SER A 734 -16.31 7.39 7.99
C SER A 734 -15.70 6.03 8.37
N LEU A 735 -15.54 5.79 9.66
CA LEU A 735 -14.97 4.55 10.23
C LEU A 735 -16.03 3.45 10.26
N TYR A 736 -15.66 2.17 10.18
CA TYR A 736 -16.61 1.03 10.22
C TYR A 736 -17.11 0.69 11.64
N GLU A 737 -16.29 0.87 12.67
CA GLU A 737 -16.68 0.67 14.07
C GLU A 737 -16.32 1.87 14.95
N ASP A 738 -17.03 2.05 16.06
CA ASP A 738 -16.68 3.08 17.05
C ASP A 738 -15.31 2.80 17.70
N ALA A 739 -14.89 1.53 17.75
CA ALA A 739 -13.58 1.12 18.28
C ALA A 739 -12.41 1.67 17.44
N ASP A 740 -12.58 1.81 16.12
CA ASP A 740 -11.57 2.34 15.20
C ASP A 740 -11.24 3.82 15.47
N ALA A 741 -12.12 4.54 16.17
CA ALA A 741 -11.93 5.95 16.50
C ALA A 741 -10.71 6.16 17.41
N ALA A 742 -10.41 5.20 18.31
CA ALA A 742 -9.27 5.29 19.20
C ALA A 742 -7.94 5.20 18.43
N GLN A 743 -7.79 4.20 17.56
CA GLN A 743 -6.59 4.04 16.71
C GLN A 743 -6.41 5.24 15.78
N THR A 744 -7.50 5.74 15.19
CA THR A 744 -7.47 6.92 14.30
C THR A 744 -7.03 8.17 15.06
N ALA A 745 -7.48 8.35 16.31
CA ALA A 745 -7.05 9.45 17.16
C ALA A 745 -5.56 9.33 17.54
N TYR A 746 -5.07 8.12 17.86
CA TYR A 746 -3.65 7.89 18.09
C TYR A 746 -2.80 8.18 16.86
N MET A 747 -3.23 7.77 15.67
CA MET A 747 -2.50 8.07 14.43
C MET A 747 -2.40 9.58 14.19
N ARG A 748 -3.49 10.32 14.42
CA ARG A 748 -3.48 11.79 14.35
C ARG A 748 -2.55 12.42 15.38
N LEU A 749 -2.61 11.96 16.62
CA LEU A 749 -1.72 12.40 17.71
C LEU A 749 -0.25 12.17 17.32
N HIS A 750 0.09 10.96 16.88
CA HIS A 750 1.43 10.56 16.42
C HIS A 750 1.98 11.48 15.32
N LEU A 751 1.18 11.72 14.26
CA LEU A 751 1.58 12.64 13.19
C LEU A 751 1.67 14.09 13.66
N GLY A 752 0.80 14.51 14.59
CA GLY A 752 0.71 15.87 15.12
C GLY A 752 1.73 16.21 16.22
N THR A 753 2.40 15.21 16.80
CA THR A 753 3.43 15.38 17.83
C THR A 753 4.81 14.95 17.38
N TYR A 754 5.07 14.99 16.07
CA TYR A 754 6.42 14.82 15.54
C TYR A 754 7.31 16.01 15.91
N ASN A 755 8.35 15.73 16.70
CA ASN A 755 9.30 16.73 17.18
C ASN A 755 10.57 16.79 16.31
N GLY A 756 10.41 17.23 15.07
CA GLY A 756 11.50 17.41 14.13
C GLY A 756 11.25 18.55 13.14
N VAL A 757 12.31 18.97 12.45
CA VAL A 757 12.23 20.09 11.50
C VAL A 757 11.31 19.76 10.33
N ARG A 758 10.49 20.74 9.90
CA ARG A 758 9.60 20.57 8.75
C ARG A 758 10.15 21.29 7.53
N VAL A 759 10.73 20.54 6.60
CA VAL A 759 11.08 21.06 5.27
C VAL A 759 9.80 21.06 4.42
N THR A 760 9.14 22.22 4.37
CA THR A 760 7.83 22.40 3.72
C THR A 760 7.89 22.53 2.20
N ARG A 761 9.03 23.01 1.66
CA ARG A 761 9.29 23.10 0.21
C ARG A 761 10.74 22.83 -0.14
N LEU A 762 10.95 22.11 -1.24
CA LEU A 762 12.26 21.80 -1.81
C LEU A 762 12.24 22.04 -3.32
N THR A 763 13.12 22.90 -3.83
CA THR A 763 13.24 23.20 -5.26
C THR A 763 14.55 22.68 -5.82
N LEU A 764 14.45 21.91 -6.90
CA LEU A 764 15.58 21.42 -7.69
C LEU A 764 15.63 22.12 -9.05
N ASP A 765 16.85 22.37 -9.54
CA ASP A 765 17.09 22.89 -10.89
C ASP A 765 17.46 21.74 -11.82
N LEU A 766 16.55 21.33 -12.70
CA LEU A 766 16.73 20.20 -13.62
C LEU A 766 17.69 20.53 -14.78
N ALA A 767 18.04 21.80 -14.97
CA ALA A 767 19.09 22.23 -15.89
C ALA A 767 20.50 22.18 -15.27
N ASN A 768 20.61 22.09 -13.94
CA ASN A 768 21.90 21.85 -13.27
C ASN A 768 22.44 20.47 -13.68
N PRO A 769 23.63 20.38 -14.29
CA PRO A 769 24.18 19.10 -14.76
C PRO A 769 24.28 18.01 -13.68
N ARG A 770 24.45 18.38 -12.40
CA ARG A 770 24.51 17.42 -11.29
C ARG A 770 23.13 16.83 -10.97
N VAL A 771 22.12 17.68 -10.90
CA VAL A 771 20.72 17.28 -10.69
C VAL A 771 20.20 16.51 -11.91
N HIS A 772 20.59 16.92 -13.11
CA HIS A 772 20.18 16.28 -14.36
C HIS A 772 20.63 14.81 -14.49
N GLN A 773 21.71 14.41 -13.80
CA GLN A 773 22.11 13.00 -13.73
C GLN A 773 21.07 12.13 -13.02
N MET A 774 20.23 12.72 -12.19
CA MET A 774 19.17 12.07 -11.42
C MET A 774 17.78 12.22 -12.08
N ILE A 775 17.70 12.70 -13.32
CA ILE A 775 16.44 13.10 -13.96
C ILE A 775 15.44 11.93 -14.06
N ASP A 776 15.91 10.71 -14.29
CA ASP A 776 15.05 9.53 -14.37
C ASP A 776 14.33 9.26 -13.04
N ASP A 777 15.04 9.40 -11.92
CA ASP A 777 14.51 9.15 -10.57
C ASP A 777 13.63 10.31 -10.11
N ILE A 778 14.02 11.55 -10.43
CA ILE A 778 13.22 12.75 -10.15
C ILE A 778 11.88 12.73 -10.90
N LEU A 779 11.89 12.38 -12.19
CA LEU A 779 10.66 12.33 -12.98
C LEU A 779 9.81 11.10 -12.66
N ARG A 780 10.41 10.02 -12.12
CA ARG A 780 9.69 8.87 -11.57
C ARG A 780 8.98 9.23 -10.26
N ALA A 781 9.66 9.89 -9.33
CA ALA A 781 9.14 10.20 -8.00
C ALA A 781 7.77 10.87 -8.07
N ASP A 782 6.84 10.47 -7.18
CA ASP A 782 5.47 10.96 -7.19
C ASP A 782 4.93 11.29 -5.80
N VAL A 783 3.72 11.85 -5.74
CA VAL A 783 3.01 12.14 -4.49
C VAL A 783 2.95 10.89 -3.61
N GLY A 784 3.34 11.06 -2.35
CA GLY A 784 3.51 10.01 -1.36
C GLY A 784 4.90 9.37 -1.32
N ASP A 785 5.79 9.62 -2.28
CA ASP A 785 7.17 9.08 -2.23
C ASP A 785 8.05 9.83 -1.23
N LEU A 786 8.95 9.10 -0.58
CA LEU A 786 9.94 9.62 0.36
C LEU A 786 11.17 10.19 -0.35
N ILE A 787 11.61 11.40 0.02
CA ILE A 787 12.91 11.96 -0.32
C ILE A 787 13.74 12.02 0.96
N ARG A 788 14.96 11.50 0.94
CA ARG A 788 15.92 11.63 2.04
C ARG A 788 16.89 12.76 1.77
N LEU A 789 17.01 13.68 2.73
CA LEU A 789 17.93 14.80 2.69
C LEU A 789 19.14 14.49 3.57
N THR A 790 20.31 14.35 2.97
CA THR A 790 21.55 14.05 3.71
C THR A 790 22.44 15.28 3.83
N HIS A 791 23.27 15.29 4.88
CA HIS A 791 24.17 16.40 5.23
C HIS A 791 23.47 17.77 5.22
N PRO A 792 22.31 17.93 5.88
CA PRO A 792 21.61 19.21 5.88
C PRO A 792 22.47 20.30 6.55
N PRO A 793 22.19 21.59 6.23
CA PRO A 793 22.77 22.71 6.96
C PRO A 793 22.55 22.57 8.47
N LYS A 794 23.56 22.93 9.27
CA LYS A 794 23.59 22.68 10.73
C LYS A 794 22.38 23.25 11.48
N GLU A 795 21.77 24.29 10.96
CA GLU A 795 20.54 24.89 11.50
C GLU A 795 19.29 23.99 11.42
N LEU A 796 19.29 22.95 10.58
CA LEU A 796 18.19 21.98 10.47
C LEU A 796 18.38 20.76 11.39
N GLY A 797 19.52 20.68 12.08
CA GLY A 797 19.92 19.50 12.86
C GLY A 797 21.04 18.70 12.20
N PRO A 798 21.65 17.76 12.94
CA PRO A 798 22.79 16.97 12.47
C PRO A 798 22.40 15.72 11.66
N ASP A 799 21.13 15.30 11.73
CA ASP A 799 20.67 14.03 11.16
C ASP A 799 20.10 14.21 9.75
N ASP A 800 20.02 13.10 9.00
CA ASP A 800 19.26 13.07 7.76
C ASP A 800 17.79 13.38 8.01
N ILE A 801 17.15 14.06 7.06
CA ILE A 801 15.74 14.45 7.15
C ILE A 801 14.94 13.71 6.08
N ASP A 802 13.96 12.92 6.50
CA ASP A 802 13.03 12.27 5.58
C ASP A 802 11.77 13.11 5.39
N ILE A 803 11.39 13.33 4.13
CA ILE A 803 10.19 14.06 3.73
C ILE A 803 9.36 13.28 2.72
N LEU A 804 8.04 13.33 2.82
CA LEU A 804 7.13 12.82 1.79
C LEU A 804 6.73 13.93 0.83
N ILE A 805 6.63 13.59 -0.46
CA ILE A 805 6.10 14.49 -1.48
C ILE A 805 4.59 14.61 -1.29
N ASN A 806 4.11 15.78 -0.88
CA ASN A 806 2.68 16.09 -0.76
C ASN A 806 2.09 16.56 -2.09
N GLY A 807 2.90 17.21 -2.92
CA GLY A 807 2.56 17.73 -4.23
C GLY A 807 3.78 18.36 -4.89
N TYR A 808 3.67 18.78 -6.14
CA TYR A 808 4.75 19.49 -6.83
C TYR A 808 4.24 20.48 -7.87
N THR A 809 5.10 21.45 -8.18
CA THR A 809 4.99 22.34 -9.33
C THR A 809 6.27 22.22 -10.16
N GLU A 810 6.13 21.96 -11.46
CA GLU A 810 7.21 21.88 -12.43
C GLU A 810 7.05 23.00 -13.45
N GLU A 811 8.13 23.72 -13.74
CA GLU A 811 8.15 24.86 -14.67
C GLU A 811 9.36 24.75 -15.59
N SER A 812 9.16 25.01 -16.89
CA SER A 812 10.24 25.10 -17.87
C SER A 812 10.03 26.23 -18.88
N ASP A 813 11.11 26.92 -19.23
CA ASP A 813 11.18 27.93 -20.28
C ASP A 813 12.60 27.98 -20.89
N ASP A 814 12.91 29.03 -21.65
CA ASP A 814 14.21 29.24 -22.28
C ASP A 814 15.34 29.66 -21.31
N VAL A 815 15.03 29.86 -20.03
CA VAL A 815 15.95 30.34 -18.99
C VAL A 815 16.11 29.33 -17.84
N GLN A 816 15.08 28.57 -17.50
CA GLN A 816 15.10 27.64 -16.37
C GLN A 816 14.27 26.38 -16.62
N TRP A 817 14.61 25.33 -15.88
CA TRP A 817 13.76 24.15 -15.71
C TRP A 817 13.84 23.70 -14.25
N THR A 818 12.74 23.84 -13.52
CA THR A 818 12.71 23.60 -12.08
C THR A 818 11.52 22.74 -11.68
N ILE A 819 11.71 21.94 -10.63
CA ILE A 819 10.62 21.26 -9.92
C ILE A 819 10.67 21.67 -8.45
N THR A 820 9.53 22.08 -7.90
CA THR A 820 9.36 22.42 -6.49
C THR A 820 8.39 21.43 -5.86
N PHE A 821 8.88 20.65 -4.91
CA PHE A 821 8.07 19.76 -4.10
C PHE A 821 7.47 20.52 -2.91
N ASN A 822 6.19 20.31 -2.64
CA ASN A 822 5.55 20.59 -1.35
C ASN A 822 5.66 19.32 -0.52
N CYS A 823 6.07 19.46 0.74
CA CYS A 823 6.52 18.32 1.53
C CYS A 823 5.91 18.31 2.93
N VAL A 824 5.82 17.12 3.52
CA VAL A 824 5.47 16.86 4.92
C VAL A 824 6.51 15.91 5.52
N PRO A 825 6.65 15.83 6.86
CA PRO A 825 7.59 14.90 7.49
C PRO A 825 7.36 13.43 7.08
N GLY A 826 8.44 12.72 6.77
CA GLY A 826 8.43 11.30 6.44
C GLY A 826 8.76 10.38 7.60
N GLU A 827 9.55 10.84 8.58
CA GLU A 827 9.94 10.02 9.74
C GLU A 827 8.77 9.42 10.52
N PRO A 828 7.64 10.12 10.77
CA PRO A 828 6.48 9.53 11.44
C PRO A 828 5.87 8.33 10.72
N TRP A 829 6.22 8.11 9.45
CA TRP A 829 5.80 6.97 8.64
C TRP A 829 6.80 5.81 8.69
N THR A 830 7.70 5.78 9.68
CA THR A 830 8.56 4.63 9.96
C THR A 830 8.01 3.84 11.15
N ALA A 831 7.72 2.57 10.93
CA ALA A 831 7.10 1.69 11.91
C ALA A 831 7.94 0.42 12.12
N LEU A 832 7.73 -0.23 13.26
CA LEU A 832 8.40 -1.46 13.61
C LEU A 832 8.02 -2.58 12.63
N THR A 833 9.03 -3.29 12.13
CA THR A 833 8.88 -4.50 11.32
C THR A 833 9.67 -5.62 11.99
N VAL A 834 8.99 -6.71 12.33
CA VAL A 834 9.62 -7.86 13.00
C VAL A 834 10.60 -8.55 12.06
N GLY A 835 11.83 -8.79 12.53
CA GLY A 835 12.86 -9.52 11.80
C GLY A 835 13.49 -8.75 10.63
N VAL A 836 13.33 -7.43 10.60
CA VAL A 836 14.02 -6.55 9.64
C VAL A 836 15.03 -5.70 10.40
N ASP A 837 16.31 -5.99 10.20
CA ASP A 837 17.42 -5.32 10.85
C ASP A 837 17.28 -3.79 10.76
N GLY A 838 17.31 -3.12 11.92
CA GLY A 838 17.22 -1.67 12.03
C GLY A 838 15.79 -1.11 12.04
N ARG A 839 14.77 -1.96 11.89
CA ARG A 839 13.35 -1.64 12.11
C ARG A 839 12.67 -2.57 13.11
N ASP A 840 13.44 -3.38 13.82
CA ASP A 840 12.99 -4.43 14.73
C ASP A 840 13.21 -4.09 16.20
N ARG A 841 13.66 -2.86 16.51
CA ARG A 841 14.09 -2.44 17.85
C ARG A 841 13.20 -1.37 18.46
N ILE A 842 12.57 -1.69 19.58
CA ILE A 842 11.87 -0.72 20.42
C ILE A 842 12.87 -0.16 21.42
N ASP A 843 12.71 1.11 21.73
CA ASP A 843 13.51 1.76 22.76
C ASP A 843 13.21 1.20 24.17
N THR A 844 14.12 1.43 25.10
CA THR A 844 13.80 1.27 26.52
C THR A 844 12.84 2.37 26.96
N ALA A 845 11.95 2.08 27.90
CA ALA A 845 10.98 3.08 28.39
C ALA A 845 11.63 4.23 29.19
N GLY A 846 12.94 4.15 29.47
CA GLY A 846 13.69 5.20 30.13
C GLY A 846 15.11 4.74 30.46
N CYS A 847 16.09 5.54 30.06
CA CYS A 847 17.49 5.34 30.38
C CYS A 847 18.22 6.68 30.45
N GLU A 848 19.24 6.79 31.30
CA GLU A 848 20.05 7.99 31.47
C GLU A 848 21.53 7.65 31.66
N LEU A 849 22.41 8.63 31.45
CA LEU A 849 23.83 8.51 31.77
C LEU A 849 24.03 8.36 33.29
N ALA A 850 24.79 7.35 33.70
CA ALA A 850 25.09 7.08 35.11
C ALA A 850 26.23 7.96 35.64
N GLU A 851 27.02 8.57 34.74
CA GLU A 851 28.11 9.49 35.07
C GLU A 851 28.29 10.59 33.99
N ASP A 852 29.20 11.52 34.24
CA ASP A 852 29.60 12.54 33.28
C ASP A 852 30.48 11.90 32.20
N LEU A 853 30.20 12.19 30.93
CA LEU A 853 30.97 11.71 29.78
C LEU A 853 31.84 12.83 29.21
N ASP A 854 33.13 12.59 28.95
CA ASP A 854 33.98 13.55 28.23
C ASP A 854 33.78 13.51 26.69
N GLU A 855 34.61 14.17 25.87
CA GLU A 855 34.46 14.19 24.39
C GLU A 855 35.06 12.97 23.66
N THR A 856 35.85 12.17 24.37
CA THR A 856 36.68 11.08 23.82
C THR A 856 36.39 9.72 24.44
N GLU A 857 35.68 9.69 25.55
CA GLU A 857 35.31 8.49 26.28
C GLU A 857 34.43 7.57 25.43
N THR A 858 34.82 6.29 25.40
CA THR A 858 34.18 5.23 24.59
C THR A 858 33.54 4.14 25.45
N SER A 859 33.61 4.28 26.77
CA SER A 859 32.90 3.44 27.74
C SER A 859 31.87 4.32 28.41
N VAL A 860 30.59 4.05 28.18
CA VAL A 860 29.49 4.91 28.60
C VAL A 860 28.64 4.14 29.60
N ASP A 861 28.69 4.54 30.86
CA ASP A 861 27.85 3.96 31.90
C ASP A 861 26.44 4.55 31.83
N VAL A 862 25.45 3.67 31.76
CA VAL A 862 24.03 4.02 31.65
C VAL A 862 23.23 3.33 32.74
N THR A 863 22.13 3.94 33.17
CA THR A 863 21.17 3.33 34.10
C THR A 863 19.77 3.34 33.48
N THR A 864 19.15 2.18 33.40
CA THR A 864 17.76 2.03 32.98
C THR A 864 16.83 2.45 34.11
N THR A 865 15.92 3.39 33.85
CA THR A 865 14.98 3.94 34.84
C THR A 865 13.60 3.27 34.81
N ALA A 866 13.39 2.34 33.88
CA ALA A 866 12.15 1.58 33.68
C ALA A 866 12.38 0.05 33.70
N LEU A 867 11.34 -0.74 33.37
CA LEU A 867 11.30 -2.19 33.57
C LEU A 867 12.25 -3.02 32.69
N TYR A 868 12.58 -2.55 31.48
CA TYR A 868 13.36 -3.33 30.50
C TYR A 868 14.70 -2.67 30.21
N ARG A 869 15.79 -3.38 30.57
CA ARG A 869 17.17 -2.98 30.29
C ARG A 869 17.53 -3.17 28.81
N TRP A 870 18.67 -2.61 28.39
CA TRP A 870 19.22 -2.84 27.06
C TRP A 870 19.72 -4.29 26.91
N VAL A 871 19.69 -4.80 25.68
CA VAL A 871 20.29 -6.09 25.34
C VAL A 871 21.79 -6.11 25.66
N ASP A 872 22.33 -7.26 26.02
CA ASP A 872 23.76 -7.44 26.36
C ASP A 872 24.49 -8.32 25.35
N SER A 873 25.81 -8.14 25.27
CA SER A 873 26.65 -8.86 24.31
C SER A 873 26.83 -10.34 24.62
N ALA A 874 26.50 -10.82 25.82
CA ALA A 874 26.64 -12.23 26.18
C ALA A 874 25.51 -13.07 25.58
N ALA A 875 24.26 -12.61 25.72
CA ALA A 875 23.06 -13.30 25.24
C ALA A 875 22.63 -12.89 23.82
N TYR A 876 22.91 -11.64 23.42
CA TYR A 876 22.34 -11.02 22.22
C TYR A 876 23.42 -10.48 21.28
N GLN A 877 24.50 -11.24 21.06
CA GLN A 877 25.64 -10.76 20.24
C GLN A 877 25.25 -10.38 18.80
N ALA A 878 24.24 -11.04 18.23
CA ALA A 878 23.73 -10.71 16.89
C ALA A 878 22.99 -9.37 16.84
N ASP A 879 22.60 -8.83 18.00
CA ASP A 879 21.87 -7.57 18.12
C ASP A 879 22.77 -6.32 18.18
N PHE A 880 24.07 -6.49 17.93
CA PHE A 880 25.04 -5.40 17.86
C PHE A 880 25.59 -5.29 16.43
N PRO A 881 25.86 -4.06 15.94
CA PRO A 881 25.77 -2.80 16.68
C PRO A 881 24.36 -2.16 16.66
N PHE A 882 24.12 -1.21 17.55
CA PHE A 882 22.96 -0.32 17.47
C PHE A 882 23.31 1.12 17.85
N ASP A 883 22.55 2.09 17.34
CA ASP A 883 22.83 3.52 17.56
C ASP A 883 21.92 4.11 18.66
N VAL A 884 22.52 4.81 19.62
CA VAL A 884 21.85 5.53 20.72
C VAL A 884 22.10 7.02 20.63
N ARG A 885 21.22 7.82 21.22
CA ARG A 885 21.28 9.28 21.23
C ARG A 885 21.27 9.83 22.65
N THR A 886 22.14 10.82 22.90
CA THR A 886 22.04 11.67 24.08
C THR A 886 22.41 13.11 23.72
N GLY A 887 21.58 14.08 24.11
CA GLY A 887 21.84 15.52 23.89
C GLY A 887 22.14 15.93 22.44
N GLY A 888 21.63 15.19 21.46
CA GLY A 888 21.87 15.42 20.03
C GLY A 888 23.13 14.75 19.46
N GLU A 889 23.99 14.14 20.28
CA GLU A 889 25.06 13.25 19.81
C GLU A 889 24.49 11.84 19.59
N VAL A 890 24.88 11.20 18.49
CA VAL A 890 24.60 9.78 18.22
C VAL A 890 25.87 8.96 18.42
N MET A 891 25.76 7.89 19.21
CA MET A 891 26.84 6.95 19.52
C MET A 891 26.44 5.55 19.04
N ARG A 892 27.38 4.83 18.43
CA ARG A 892 27.18 3.44 18.02
C ARG A 892 27.65 2.49 19.10
N VAL A 893 26.75 1.75 19.72
CA VAL A 893 27.05 0.71 20.71
C VAL A 893 27.52 -0.55 19.98
N LEU A 894 28.78 -0.91 20.19
CA LEU A 894 29.40 -2.13 19.65
C LEU A 894 29.25 -3.30 20.62
N MET A 895 29.32 -3.02 21.92
CA MET A 895 29.14 -4.00 22.98
C MET A 895 28.44 -3.38 24.19
N CYS A 896 27.74 -4.20 24.96
CA CYS A 896 27.09 -3.81 26.21
C CYS A 896 27.23 -4.93 27.24
N GLY A 897 27.60 -4.55 28.47
CA GLY A 897 27.62 -5.47 29.62
C GLY A 897 28.81 -5.25 30.55
N PRO A 898 28.94 -6.06 31.60
CA PRO A 898 30.04 -6.00 32.57
C PRO A 898 31.34 -6.60 32.00
N ILE A 899 31.94 -5.91 31.03
CA ILE A 899 33.15 -6.35 30.34
C ILE A 899 34.38 -6.12 31.23
N LEU A 900 35.19 -7.17 31.42
CA LEU A 900 36.33 -7.14 32.33
C LEU A 900 37.66 -6.74 31.68
N ASN A 901 37.87 -7.09 30.41
CA ASN A 901 39.12 -6.81 29.71
C ASN A 901 39.14 -5.41 29.09
N SER A 902 40.31 -4.78 29.14
CA SER A 902 40.55 -3.52 28.42
C SER A 902 40.58 -3.72 26.91
N ASN A 903 40.18 -2.69 26.16
CA ASN A 903 40.22 -2.66 24.69
C ASN A 903 39.55 -3.88 24.01
N PRO A 904 38.28 -4.18 24.34
CA PRO A 904 37.56 -5.34 23.78
C PRO A 904 37.19 -5.15 22.29
N THR A 905 37.00 -3.91 21.86
CA THR A 905 36.56 -3.54 20.50
C THR A 905 37.72 -3.14 19.58
N PHE A 906 38.98 -3.17 20.04
CA PHE A 906 40.17 -2.77 19.27
C PHE A 906 40.18 -1.36 18.65
N GLN A 907 39.22 -0.48 18.99
CA GLN A 907 39.14 0.86 18.40
C GLN A 907 40.34 1.74 18.77
N SER A 908 41.04 1.41 19.86
CA SER A 908 42.32 2.02 20.26
C SER A 908 43.56 1.23 19.78
N GLY A 909 43.41 0.39 18.76
CA GLY A 909 44.44 -0.51 18.25
C GLY A 909 44.49 -1.83 19.03
N VAL A 910 45.69 -2.40 19.23
CA VAL A 910 45.89 -3.69 19.91
C VAL A 910 46.53 -3.54 21.30
N SER A 911 46.46 -2.34 21.87
CA SER A 911 46.96 -2.08 23.23
C SER A 911 46.28 -3.01 24.25
N GLY A 912 47.06 -3.53 25.20
CA GLY A 912 46.56 -4.48 26.21
C GLY A 912 46.49 -5.94 25.75
N TRP A 913 46.85 -6.24 24.50
CA TRP A 913 46.86 -7.59 23.95
C TRP A 913 48.28 -8.10 23.67
N THR A 914 48.57 -9.34 24.04
CA THR A 914 49.89 -9.96 23.87
C THR A 914 49.81 -11.21 23.01
N ALA A 915 50.53 -11.22 21.88
CA ALA A 915 50.61 -12.38 20.99
C ALA A 915 51.62 -13.42 21.48
N THR A 916 51.34 -14.70 21.24
CA THR A 916 52.23 -15.85 21.46
C THR A 916 52.21 -16.74 20.22
N ASN A 917 53.39 -17.11 19.70
CA ASN A 917 53.52 -17.86 18.44
C ASN A 917 52.79 -17.19 17.25
N ALA A 918 52.61 -15.88 17.32
CA ALA A 918 51.93 -15.03 16.35
C ALA A 918 52.41 -13.58 16.48
N THR A 919 52.07 -12.73 15.52
CA THR A 919 52.02 -11.27 15.69
C THR A 919 50.57 -10.81 15.75
N ILE A 920 50.31 -9.70 16.44
CA ILE A 920 48.99 -9.05 16.48
C ILE A 920 49.16 -7.58 16.07
N ASP A 921 48.35 -7.14 15.12
CA ASP A 921 48.33 -5.78 14.59
C ASP A 921 46.87 -5.28 14.47
N ALA A 922 46.65 -3.97 14.44
CA ALA A 922 45.34 -3.42 14.11
C ALA A 922 45.17 -3.35 12.57
N ALA A 923 44.01 -3.77 12.07
CA ALA A 923 43.65 -3.66 10.66
C ALA A 923 42.42 -2.76 10.47
N THR A 924 42.36 -2.06 9.33
CA THR A 924 41.28 -1.11 8.97
C THR A 924 40.53 -1.54 7.71
N GLY A 925 39.28 -1.09 7.56
CA GLY A 925 38.49 -1.30 6.34
C GLY A 925 37.89 -2.70 6.21
N LEU A 926 37.88 -3.45 7.30
CA LEU A 926 37.31 -4.79 7.40
C LEU A 926 36.84 -5.00 8.84
N SER A 927 35.54 -4.93 9.07
CA SER A 927 34.90 -5.05 10.37
C SER A 927 33.53 -5.72 10.23
N PRO A 928 33.05 -6.46 11.25
CA PRO A 928 31.72 -7.05 11.25
C PRO A 928 30.59 -6.01 11.46
N ASP A 929 30.89 -4.83 11.99
CA ASP A 929 29.93 -3.85 12.53
C ASP A 929 30.18 -2.40 12.06
N GLY A 930 31.06 -2.23 11.05
CA GLY A 930 31.45 -0.93 10.51
C GLY A 930 32.41 -0.14 11.40
N SER A 931 32.99 -0.79 12.41
CA SER A 931 34.07 -0.23 13.22
C SER A 931 35.35 0.02 12.42
N ASN A 932 36.22 0.89 12.93
CA ASN A 932 37.42 1.32 12.19
C ASN A 932 38.58 0.33 12.30
N HIS A 933 38.72 -0.33 13.44
CA HIS A 933 39.85 -1.20 13.75
C HIS A 933 39.38 -2.58 14.20
N VAL A 934 40.04 -3.62 13.69
CA VAL A 934 39.94 -5.00 14.19
C VAL A 934 41.32 -5.55 14.54
N ALA A 935 41.40 -6.57 15.38
CA ALA A 935 42.64 -7.30 15.60
C ALA A 935 42.96 -8.22 14.41
N LYS A 936 44.20 -8.19 13.95
CA LYS A 936 44.76 -9.10 12.95
C LYS A 936 45.84 -9.95 13.61
N LEU A 937 45.53 -11.21 13.86
CA LEU A 937 46.48 -12.21 14.32
C LEU A 937 47.13 -12.87 13.10
N THR A 938 48.46 -12.86 13.01
CA THR A 938 49.21 -13.58 11.97
C THR A 938 50.06 -14.67 12.60
N SER A 939 49.81 -15.93 12.22
CA SER A 939 50.49 -17.08 12.83
C SER A 939 51.97 -17.17 12.47
N ALA A 940 52.77 -17.61 13.45
CA ALA A 940 54.14 -18.06 13.24
C ALA A 940 54.20 -19.59 13.17
N ALA A 941 55.39 -20.17 12.98
CA ALA A 941 55.56 -21.63 12.87
C ALA A 941 55.36 -22.44 14.17
N GLY A 942 54.86 -21.81 15.25
CA GLY A 942 54.65 -22.42 16.56
C GLY A 942 53.25 -23.03 16.72
N SER A 943 53.05 -23.81 17.79
CA SER A 943 51.73 -24.36 18.12
C SER A 943 50.83 -23.33 18.79
N THR A 944 49.53 -23.45 18.55
CA THR A 944 48.46 -22.61 19.09
C THR A 944 48.74 -21.10 19.02
N PRO A 945 48.94 -20.53 17.82
CA PRO A 945 49.07 -19.09 17.63
C PRO A 945 47.90 -18.37 18.31
N ARG A 946 48.19 -17.38 19.16
CA ARG A 946 47.15 -16.72 19.97
C ARG A 946 47.50 -15.30 20.34
N ALA A 947 46.49 -14.52 20.72
CA ALA A 947 46.65 -13.27 21.45
C ALA A 947 45.75 -13.27 22.70
N ALA A 948 46.32 -12.89 23.84
CA ALA A 948 45.61 -12.84 25.12
C ALA A 948 45.47 -11.39 25.60
N SER A 949 44.35 -11.08 26.24
CA SER A 949 44.15 -9.81 26.94
C SER A 949 45.08 -9.68 28.17
N GLY A 950 45.07 -8.52 28.80
CA GLY A 950 45.55 -8.36 30.17
C GLY A 950 44.79 -9.21 31.19
N LEU A 951 45.35 -9.36 32.39
CA LEU A 951 44.74 -10.10 33.50
C LEU A 951 43.49 -9.38 34.00
N CYS A 952 42.38 -10.09 33.99
CA CYS A 952 41.07 -9.66 34.47
C CYS A 952 40.77 -10.35 35.81
N PRO A 953 40.33 -9.65 36.87
CA PRO A 953 39.97 -10.27 38.13
C PRO A 953 38.74 -11.18 37.97
N VAL A 954 38.77 -12.36 38.58
CA VAL A 954 37.65 -13.33 38.56
C VAL A 954 37.52 -14.04 39.90
N VAL A 955 36.33 -14.58 40.18
CA VAL A 955 36.01 -15.33 41.39
C VAL A 955 35.85 -16.80 41.03
N ALA A 956 36.62 -17.66 41.68
CA ALA A 956 36.50 -19.11 41.51
C ALA A 956 35.05 -19.59 41.77
N GLY A 957 34.52 -20.42 40.88
CA GLY A 957 33.15 -20.94 40.92
C GLY A 957 32.10 -20.05 40.25
N GLN A 958 32.42 -18.81 39.86
CA GLN A 958 31.54 -17.98 39.04
C GLN A 958 31.66 -18.34 37.56
N THR A 959 30.61 -18.07 36.80
CA THR A 959 30.58 -18.26 35.34
C THR A 959 30.88 -16.93 34.65
N TYR A 960 31.68 -17.01 33.59
CA TYR A 960 32.03 -15.89 32.74
C TYR A 960 31.80 -16.27 31.28
N THR A 961 31.28 -15.34 30.49
CA THR A 961 31.05 -15.55 29.07
C THR A 961 32.17 -14.89 28.25
N ALA A 962 32.85 -15.70 27.43
CA ALA A 962 33.84 -15.22 26.47
C ALA A 962 33.17 -15.05 25.11
N VAL A 963 33.14 -13.81 24.62
CA VAL A 963 32.52 -13.44 23.33
C VAL A 963 33.54 -12.89 22.35
N GLY A 964 33.25 -12.99 21.05
CA GLY A 964 34.01 -12.33 19.99
C GLY A 964 33.48 -12.63 18.60
N GLN A 965 33.86 -11.82 17.63
CA GLN A 965 33.62 -12.03 16.20
C GLN A 965 34.94 -12.47 15.56
N LEU A 966 34.95 -13.58 14.81
CA LEU A 966 36.15 -14.12 14.17
C LEU A 966 35.95 -14.25 12.66
N MET A 967 36.98 -13.94 11.87
CA MET A 967 36.98 -14.19 10.42
C MET A 967 38.36 -14.60 9.91
N ALA A 968 38.40 -15.62 9.06
CA ALA A 968 39.60 -15.99 8.34
C ALA A 968 39.41 -15.75 6.83
N PRO A 969 40.28 -14.98 6.16
CA PRO A 969 40.11 -14.66 4.73
C PRO A 969 40.33 -15.88 3.84
N VAL A 970 41.01 -16.90 4.35
CA VAL A 970 41.25 -18.19 3.73
C VAL A 970 40.91 -19.29 4.73
N ALA A 971 40.62 -20.49 4.24
CA ALA A 971 40.35 -21.62 5.12
C ALA A 971 41.57 -21.89 6.03
N LEU A 972 41.33 -21.92 7.34
CA LEU A 972 42.36 -22.27 8.32
C LEU A 972 42.60 -23.78 8.29
N PRO A 973 43.84 -24.24 8.53
CA PRO A 973 44.18 -25.67 8.59
C PRO A 973 43.67 -26.34 9.88
N SER A 974 43.15 -25.56 10.84
CA SER A 974 42.54 -26.03 12.08
C SER A 974 41.38 -25.12 12.51
N THR A 975 40.86 -25.33 13.71
CA THR A 975 39.78 -24.53 14.30
C THR A 975 40.31 -23.21 14.87
N ALA A 976 39.42 -22.24 15.10
CA ALA A 976 39.72 -21.00 15.80
C ALA A 976 38.79 -20.84 17.01
N GLY A 977 39.08 -19.93 17.93
CA GLY A 977 38.15 -19.69 19.04
C GLY A 977 38.51 -18.52 19.93
N VAL A 978 37.53 -18.16 20.76
CA VAL A 978 37.69 -17.24 21.88
C VAL A 978 37.64 -18.07 23.17
N ASN A 979 38.78 -18.15 23.85
CA ASN A 979 39.01 -19.03 24.99
C ASN A 979 39.32 -18.22 26.26
N VAL A 980 39.34 -18.89 27.41
CA VAL A 980 39.70 -18.26 28.69
C VAL A 980 40.87 -19.00 29.33
N ASN A 981 41.95 -18.28 29.62
CA ASN A 981 43.05 -18.77 30.43
C ASN A 981 42.84 -18.38 31.89
N TRP A 982 42.61 -19.36 32.77
CA TRP A 982 42.45 -19.15 34.20
C TRP A 982 43.79 -19.11 34.90
N ARG A 983 44.00 -18.12 35.76
CA ARG A 983 45.27 -17.86 36.43
C ARG A 983 45.11 -17.67 37.93
N ASN A 984 46.14 -18.04 38.66
CA ASN A 984 46.21 -17.84 40.11
C ASN A 984 46.62 -16.39 40.48
N ASN A 985 46.71 -16.11 41.78
CA ASN A 985 47.07 -14.78 42.31
C ASN A 985 48.48 -14.28 41.93
N VAL A 986 49.37 -15.16 41.43
CA VAL A 986 50.73 -14.78 40.97
C VAL A 986 50.85 -14.80 39.43
N GLY A 987 49.73 -14.94 38.70
CA GLY A 987 49.70 -14.94 37.23
C GLY A 987 50.10 -16.27 36.57
N GLY A 988 50.21 -17.36 37.34
CA GLY A 988 50.45 -18.70 36.80
C GLY A 988 49.18 -19.31 36.20
N LEU A 989 49.29 -19.90 35.00
CA LEU A 989 48.18 -20.60 34.33
C LEU A 989 47.75 -21.83 35.16
N ILE A 990 46.46 -21.94 35.45
CA ILE A 990 45.81 -23.08 36.11
C ILE A 990 45.28 -24.04 35.04
N SER A 991 44.43 -23.52 34.16
CA SER A 991 43.83 -24.25 33.04
C SER A 991 43.36 -23.28 31.96
N THR A 992 43.05 -23.82 30.79
CA THR A 992 42.39 -23.10 29.72
C THR A 992 41.02 -23.73 29.47
N SER A 993 39.97 -22.92 29.48
CA SER A 993 38.66 -23.31 28.96
C SER A 993 38.55 -22.92 27.50
N SER A 994 38.14 -23.84 26.65
CA SER A 994 38.10 -23.64 25.20
C SER A 994 36.91 -24.34 24.57
N SER A 995 36.31 -23.70 23.58
CA SER A 995 35.26 -24.28 22.73
C SER A 995 35.49 -23.80 21.30
N PRO A 996 36.42 -24.43 20.56
CA PRO A 996 36.85 -23.93 19.26
C PRO A 996 35.85 -24.28 18.15
N ILE A 997 35.79 -23.44 17.13
CA ILE A 997 34.88 -23.51 15.99
C ILE A 997 35.64 -23.63 14.66
N THR A 998 34.96 -24.17 13.64
CA THR A 998 35.45 -24.13 12.25
C THR A 998 34.90 -22.88 11.58
N LEU A 999 35.76 -22.06 10.96
CA LEU A 999 35.37 -20.84 10.27
C LEU A 999 35.14 -21.10 8.77
N THR A 1000 34.11 -20.46 8.21
CA THR A 1000 33.95 -20.35 6.75
C THR A 1000 34.81 -19.21 6.24
N ALA A 1001 35.59 -19.46 5.18
CA ALA A 1001 36.50 -18.46 4.64
C ALA A 1001 35.74 -17.20 4.14
N GLY A 1002 36.22 -16.02 4.54
CA GLY A 1002 35.67 -14.73 4.14
C GLY A 1002 34.38 -14.30 4.86
N GLN A 1003 33.94 -15.04 5.88
CA GLN A 1003 32.72 -14.76 6.63
C GLN A 1003 33.03 -14.48 8.10
N TRP A 1004 32.44 -13.43 8.67
CA TRP A 1004 32.50 -13.19 10.11
C TRP A 1004 31.60 -14.19 10.85
N THR A 1005 32.09 -14.74 11.95
CA THR A 1005 31.37 -15.71 12.78
C THR A 1005 31.41 -15.27 14.23
N ALA A 1006 30.22 -15.08 14.81
CA ALA A 1006 30.03 -14.80 16.22
C ALA A 1006 30.38 -16.02 17.09
N VAL A 1007 31.07 -15.78 18.20
CA VAL A 1007 31.46 -16.78 19.20
C VAL A 1007 30.98 -16.28 20.56
N SER A 1008 30.23 -17.10 21.27
CA SER A 1008 29.84 -16.87 22.67
C SER A 1008 29.91 -18.18 23.43
N ASN A 1009 30.76 -18.26 24.46
CA ASN A 1009 30.93 -19.45 25.28
C ASN A 1009 31.03 -19.11 26.76
N SER A 1010 30.15 -19.70 27.58
CA SER A 1010 30.18 -19.55 29.03
C SER A 1010 31.06 -20.60 29.70
N PHE A 1011 31.90 -20.18 30.62
CA PHE A 1011 32.85 -21.04 31.34
C PHE A 1011 32.86 -20.73 32.84
N THR A 1012 32.87 -21.77 33.67
CA THR A 1012 33.01 -21.61 35.12
C THR A 1012 34.48 -21.53 35.53
N ALA A 1013 34.84 -20.51 36.30
CA ALA A 1013 36.18 -20.32 36.82
C ALA A 1013 36.57 -21.48 37.76
N PRO A 1014 37.70 -22.18 37.52
CA PRO A 1014 38.11 -23.32 38.33
C PRO A 1014 38.57 -22.89 39.74
N VAL A 1015 38.61 -23.86 40.66
CA VAL A 1015 39.09 -23.62 42.04
C VAL A 1015 40.50 -23.00 42.01
N GLY A 1016 40.67 -21.90 42.74
CA GLY A 1016 41.95 -21.18 42.83
C GLY A 1016 42.20 -20.15 41.73
N ALA A 1017 41.28 -20.00 40.77
CA ALA A 1017 41.30 -18.88 39.83
C ALA A 1017 41.05 -17.55 40.57
N VAL A 1018 41.93 -16.59 40.32
CA VAL A 1018 41.84 -15.21 40.82
C VAL A 1018 41.91 -14.21 39.66
N ASN A 1019 42.56 -14.60 38.56
CA ASN A 1019 42.60 -13.82 37.33
C ASN A 1019 42.24 -14.69 36.11
N ALA A 1020 41.81 -14.06 35.04
CA ALA A 1020 41.57 -14.67 33.74
C ALA A 1020 42.13 -13.79 32.61
N GLU A 1021 42.42 -14.40 31.46
CA GLU A 1021 42.65 -13.68 30.20
C GLU A 1021 41.71 -14.25 29.16
N VAL A 1022 41.04 -13.39 28.39
CA VAL A 1022 40.35 -13.83 27.17
C VAL A 1022 41.38 -13.93 26.05
N VAL A 1023 41.25 -14.97 25.23
CA VAL A 1023 42.28 -15.37 24.28
C VAL A 1023 41.67 -15.68 22.93
N ILE A 1024 42.13 -14.96 21.91
CA ILE A 1024 41.90 -15.29 20.50
C ILE A 1024 42.93 -16.36 20.12
N VAL A 1025 42.50 -17.50 19.59
CA VAL A 1025 43.39 -18.61 19.25
C VAL A 1025 43.09 -19.22 17.88
N GLU A 1026 44.16 -19.61 17.19
CA GLU A 1026 44.15 -20.58 16.11
C GLU A 1026 44.65 -21.93 16.65
N GLY A 1027 43.88 -22.99 16.47
CA GLY A 1027 44.15 -24.32 16.99
C GLY A 1027 45.31 -25.04 16.27
N GLY A 1028 45.90 -26.03 16.93
CA GLY A 1028 46.89 -26.91 16.33
C GLY A 1028 48.24 -26.23 16.03
N THR A 1029 48.86 -26.59 14.89
CA THR A 1029 50.13 -26.03 14.41
C THR A 1029 49.96 -25.65 12.93
N PRO A 1030 49.33 -24.50 12.65
CA PRO A 1030 48.85 -24.17 11.30
C PRO A 1030 49.99 -23.92 10.29
N GLY A 1031 51.16 -23.52 10.77
CA GLY A 1031 52.26 -23.01 9.94
C GLY A 1031 52.28 -21.48 9.93
N ALA A 1032 53.33 -20.88 9.38
CA ALA A 1032 53.48 -19.42 9.39
C ALA A 1032 52.66 -18.75 8.27
N GLY A 1033 52.02 -17.62 8.59
CA GLY A 1033 51.39 -16.72 7.62
C GLY A 1033 49.87 -16.84 7.47
N TYR A 1034 49.20 -17.69 8.26
CA TYR A 1034 47.74 -17.67 8.34
C TYR A 1034 47.26 -16.45 9.11
N VAL A 1035 46.13 -15.90 8.68
CA VAL A 1035 45.55 -14.67 9.25
C VAL A 1035 44.20 -15.00 9.86
N LEU A 1036 44.02 -14.58 11.11
CA LEU A 1036 42.74 -14.59 11.81
C LEU A 1036 42.43 -13.15 12.25
N TYR A 1037 41.30 -12.64 11.77
CA TYR A 1037 40.75 -11.38 12.25
C TYR A 1037 39.83 -11.63 13.43
N ALA A 1038 39.85 -10.72 14.41
CA ALA A 1038 38.98 -10.75 15.56
C ALA A 1038 38.51 -9.34 15.92
N ASP A 1039 37.25 -9.22 16.33
CA ASP A 1039 36.68 -7.97 16.87
C ASP A 1039 35.71 -8.26 18.01
N ASN A 1040 35.38 -7.25 18.81
CA ASN A 1040 34.44 -7.31 19.93
C ASN A 1040 34.73 -8.48 20.89
N VAL A 1041 36.01 -8.69 21.22
CA VAL A 1041 36.47 -9.82 22.04
C VAL A 1041 36.47 -9.43 23.51
N ALA A 1042 35.57 -10.04 24.28
CA ALA A 1042 35.36 -9.70 25.69
C ALA A 1042 35.22 -10.92 26.61
N LEU A 1043 35.61 -10.72 27.87
CA LEU A 1043 35.22 -11.55 29.01
C LEU A 1043 34.16 -10.81 29.82
N ILE A 1044 32.97 -11.39 29.93
CA ILE A 1044 31.80 -10.81 30.59
C ILE A 1044 31.56 -11.54 31.91
N ASP A 1045 31.30 -10.79 32.98
CA ASP A 1045 30.89 -11.35 34.29
C ASP A 1045 29.38 -11.61 34.33
N ASP A 1046 28.99 -12.88 34.18
CA ASP A 1046 27.58 -13.29 34.12
C ASP A 1046 26.81 -12.95 35.41
N ALA A 1047 27.49 -12.76 36.54
CA ALA A 1047 26.84 -12.41 37.81
C ALA A 1047 26.31 -10.96 37.84
N LEU A 1048 26.75 -10.10 36.92
CA LEU A 1048 26.41 -8.68 36.87
C LEU A 1048 25.51 -8.32 35.68
N VAL A 1049 25.20 -9.29 34.80
CA VAL A 1049 24.48 -9.06 33.54
C VAL A 1049 23.03 -8.60 33.74
N ASP A 1050 22.38 -8.97 34.85
CA ASP A 1050 20.98 -8.60 35.16
C ASP A 1050 20.83 -7.27 35.91
N SER A 1051 21.86 -6.43 35.96
CA SER A 1051 21.78 -5.12 36.57
C SER A 1051 21.10 -4.08 35.65
N LEU A 1052 20.40 -3.11 36.25
CA LEU A 1052 19.81 -1.97 35.50
C LEU A 1052 20.89 -0.97 35.04
N SER A 1053 22.08 -1.03 35.63
CA SER A 1053 23.24 -0.25 35.22
C SER A 1053 24.07 -1.06 34.24
N GLN A 1054 24.37 -0.51 33.07
CA GLN A 1054 25.11 -1.20 32.01
C GLN A 1054 26.21 -0.28 31.48
N THR A 1055 27.28 -0.86 30.94
CA THR A 1055 28.35 -0.11 30.27
C THR A 1055 28.27 -0.37 28.78
N PHE A 1056 28.11 0.68 27.98
CA PHE A 1056 28.20 0.62 26.53
C PHE A 1056 29.64 0.87 26.08
N HIS A 1057 30.15 0.05 25.17
CA HIS A 1057 31.37 0.37 24.43
C HIS A 1057 30.97 0.92 23.07
N VAL A 1058 31.32 2.20 22.82
CA VAL A 1058 30.77 2.97 21.71
C VAL A 1058 31.82 3.53 20.75
N ILE A 1059 31.37 3.80 19.52
CA ILE A 1059 31.95 4.81 18.64
C ILE A 1059 31.15 6.10 18.81
N ARG A 1060 31.85 7.18 19.12
CA ARG A 1060 31.32 8.53 19.35
C ARG A 1060 31.03 9.29 18.04
N GLY A 1061 30.11 10.24 18.09
CA GLY A 1061 29.86 11.22 17.03
C GLY A 1061 29.54 10.67 15.64
N ILE A 1062 28.67 9.65 15.57
CA ILE A 1062 28.20 9.05 14.32
C ILE A 1062 27.54 10.09 13.40
N ASN A 1063 26.80 11.05 13.98
CA ASN A 1063 26.18 12.17 13.25
C ASN A 1063 27.09 13.41 13.17
N GLY A 1064 28.39 13.27 13.41
CA GLY A 1064 29.37 14.37 13.36
C GLY A 1064 29.35 15.33 14.56
N VAL A 1065 28.56 15.03 15.60
CA VAL A 1065 28.52 15.78 16.86
C VAL A 1065 29.23 14.96 17.93
N SER A 1066 30.30 15.49 18.52
CA SER A 1066 30.90 14.95 19.75
C SER A 1066 31.06 16.08 20.77
N LYS A 1067 30.60 15.87 22.01
CA LYS A 1067 30.71 16.83 23.12
C LYS A 1067 30.71 16.14 24.49
N ALA A 1068 30.97 16.91 25.55
CA ALA A 1068 30.77 16.41 26.91
C ALA A 1068 29.27 16.32 27.27
N HIS A 1069 28.92 15.34 28.10
CA HIS A 1069 27.55 15.12 28.60
C HIS A 1069 27.55 14.99 30.13
N SER A 1070 26.47 15.42 30.76
CA SER A 1070 26.33 15.34 32.22
C SER A 1070 25.58 14.10 32.66
N THR A 1071 25.86 13.63 33.86
CA THR A 1071 25.12 12.58 34.57
C THR A 1071 23.62 12.90 34.58
N GLY A 1072 22.78 11.86 34.42
CA GLY A 1072 21.31 11.99 34.40
C GLY A 1072 20.75 12.49 33.07
N GLN A 1073 21.60 12.70 32.05
CA GLN A 1073 21.12 13.07 30.73
C GLN A 1073 20.43 11.87 30.05
N PRO A 1074 19.23 12.03 29.47
CA PRO A 1074 18.52 10.92 28.84
C PRO A 1074 19.33 10.28 27.71
N ILE A 1075 19.21 8.96 27.60
CA ILE A 1075 19.71 8.16 26.49
C ILE A 1075 18.59 7.29 25.93
N SER A 1076 18.49 7.29 24.60
CA SER A 1076 17.41 6.63 23.85
C SER A 1076 17.99 6.01 22.59
N LEU A 1077 17.25 5.15 21.89
CA LEU A 1077 17.61 4.76 20.54
C LEU A 1077 17.71 6.00 19.66
N ALA A 1078 18.67 6.02 18.73
CA ALA A 1078 18.86 7.16 17.84
C ALA A 1078 17.73 7.30 16.81
N ARG A 1079 17.11 6.18 16.44
CA ARG A 1079 15.96 6.09 15.54
C ARG A 1079 14.98 5.04 16.08
N PRO A 1080 14.20 5.35 17.13
CA PRO A 1080 13.23 4.41 17.67
C PRO A 1080 12.12 4.17 16.63
N VAL A 1081 11.71 2.91 16.47
CA VAL A 1081 10.52 2.59 15.67
C VAL A 1081 9.28 2.55 16.55
N TYR A 1082 8.15 2.92 15.96
CA TYR A 1082 6.85 2.92 16.62
C TYR A 1082 6.10 1.62 16.33
N ILE A 1083 5.39 1.09 17.32
CA ILE A 1083 4.45 -0.01 17.08
C ILE A 1083 3.19 0.59 16.45
N PRO A 1084 2.83 0.23 15.21
CA PRO A 1084 1.55 0.61 14.65
C PRO A 1084 0.44 -0.12 15.42
N LEU A 1085 -0.43 0.63 16.10
CA LEU A 1085 -1.55 0.09 16.89
C LEU A 1085 -2.80 -0.20 16.06
#